data_AF-A0A3D1BDN0-F1
#
_entry.id   AF-A0A3D1BDN0-F1
#
_cell.length_a   1.000
_cell.length_b   1.000
_cell.length_c   1.000
_cell.angle_alpha   90.00
_cell.angle_beta   90.00
_cell.angle_gamma   90.00
#
_symmetry.space_group_name_H-M   'P 1'
#
loop_
_entity.id
_entity.type
_entity.pdbx_description
1 polymer ?
#
loop_
_entity_poly.entity_id
_entity_poly.type
_entity_poly.pdbx_seq_one_letter_code
_entity_poly.pdbx_strand_id
1 'polypeptide(L)'
;MSRRLLILIPALMALTWMSCTTKRDGRAYRLYHNTTAKYNGFFYANEAHAEAEVKLEELHDERWDEILPLFLESDEESAQQIFPLMERAIEKCTRVVDRHTMAPPKRMTKSFSRPVMNKWIDDNYTVIGKSYYLKGDYPKAEEIFTYLARTVNGDDAEAWAYSWLGRTHMRAADDIKAKNALAKAESIRDASDEAMVHTLLVLAQYRILTEEFEKAARHLEDALPRMGKKDKERTRATFVLAQCLRAAGDKEGAIGQFQEVADMRWADYEWVFQGNIQQAMTYERRNGNSEAIVELLEDMLEDSKNEEFLDQVYYALGEVALEDRRRDESFDLFKSSVAAHVDNDRQLGKGYLKLADLYMEDLEYPTAQAYYDSALVHMDDDSERKDEVSSLASDLTSLVDNLNIIQEVDSLLDLCDMDEDLRLRAVDRVLRSMELELKRAREEREAAAEAAAAAAAADNSGAGMFWPYNGQLRASGQQQFLSYWGGRVLEDDWRRSNKMSNLFVDEEEGEDLEASGEEEEILDPLDPANLPTFEELLAALPCEPEARVSEEERMAEAYYNAGLDYREKLSDNEKAIETWVELIERLDSSAFHPTAHYQLFRTYLEREIEENYQNPFCDDCNSQFWADEIVRLYPGSEWARLIEDPDFKDEEELLREVQREVYESLLSRYYTKDYQRVLLDIDEVVAADSMNFFACKYTLLRAQCVGGLTSYSGDRTPYFEALQGVVADCPDTEEAAFAQDIMRKLGVELGPDARGGKEQEPEPEVSPFEVQPNNEHYFAIFIPVGEGSGNKAKAQASDFNSAFYASKGLKVTSNLIDRSTQVVLVKSFANKGEGMGYYDIFTSNREDLIELNSSGYDMVLISNENYVTLFKNKDLSGYVEWFAGQYLSRK
;
A
#
# COMPACT_ATOMS: atom_id res chain seq x y z
N MET A 1 45.99 -6.77 -68.52
CA MET A 1 46.00 -6.21 -67.15
C MET A 1 47.38 -5.66 -66.85
N SER A 2 47.49 -4.38 -66.48
CA SER A 2 48.80 -3.73 -66.32
C SER A 2 49.56 -4.32 -65.13
N ARG A 3 50.89 -4.44 -65.25
CA ARG A 3 51.78 -4.89 -64.16
C ARG A 3 51.62 -4.08 -62.87
N ARG A 4 51.03 -2.86 -62.93
CA ARG A 4 50.70 -2.06 -61.75
C ARG A 4 49.48 -2.60 -60.99
N LEU A 5 48.48 -3.14 -61.69
CA LEU A 5 47.29 -3.74 -61.07
C LEU A 5 47.61 -5.05 -60.33
N LEU A 6 48.55 -5.85 -60.87
CA LEU A 6 49.01 -7.12 -60.29
C LEU A 6 49.87 -6.96 -59.03
N ILE A 7 50.41 -5.77 -58.77
CA ILE A 7 51.15 -5.44 -57.54
C ILE A 7 50.24 -4.73 -56.51
N LEU A 8 49.26 -3.96 -56.99
CA LEU A 8 48.30 -3.26 -56.13
C LEU A 8 47.34 -4.22 -55.40
N ILE A 9 46.88 -5.30 -56.05
CA ILE A 9 45.95 -6.27 -55.44
C ILE A 9 46.58 -7.03 -54.25
N PRO A 10 47.80 -7.61 -54.36
CA PRO A 10 48.44 -8.24 -53.20
C PRO A 10 48.91 -7.23 -52.15
N ALA A 11 49.24 -5.99 -52.52
CA ALA A 11 49.54 -4.94 -51.55
C ALA A 11 48.29 -4.49 -50.77
N LEU A 12 47.13 -4.42 -51.44
CA LEU A 12 45.82 -4.14 -50.81
C LEU A 12 45.37 -5.31 -49.92
N MET A 13 45.56 -6.56 -50.36
CA MET A 13 45.33 -7.76 -49.52
C MET A 13 46.28 -7.83 -48.32
N ALA A 14 47.56 -7.46 -48.48
CA ALA A 14 48.51 -7.39 -47.37
C ALA A 14 48.16 -6.28 -46.36
N LEU A 15 47.52 -5.20 -46.81
CA LEU A 15 46.94 -4.16 -45.94
C LEU A 15 45.71 -4.67 -45.17
N THR A 16 44.90 -5.57 -45.74
CA THR A 16 43.76 -6.20 -45.03
C THR A 16 44.17 -7.28 -44.03
N TRP A 17 45.41 -7.80 -44.11
CA TRP A 17 45.93 -8.85 -43.23
C TRP A 17 46.82 -8.33 -42.08
N MET A 18 47.06 -7.02 -42.01
CA MET A 18 47.62 -6.41 -40.81
C MET A 18 46.52 -6.30 -39.76
N SER A 19 46.45 -7.31 -38.88
CA SER A 19 45.79 -7.24 -37.58
C SER A 19 45.98 -5.83 -36.98
N CYS A 20 44.87 -5.09 -36.84
CA CYS A 20 44.89 -3.75 -36.29
C CYS A 20 45.25 -3.84 -34.80
N THR A 21 46.48 -3.44 -34.46
CA THR A 21 47.04 -3.59 -33.12
C THR A 21 46.83 -2.34 -32.28
N THR A 22 46.35 -2.53 -31.05
CA THR A 22 46.23 -1.48 -30.02
C THR A 22 47.57 -1.02 -29.45
N LYS A 23 48.67 -1.71 -29.79
CA LYS A 23 50.03 -1.45 -29.27
C LYS A 23 50.86 -0.52 -30.16
N ARG A 24 50.28 0.02 -31.25
CA ARG A 24 50.95 0.97 -32.15
C ARG A 24 50.19 2.28 -32.24
N ASP A 25 50.96 3.36 -32.33
CA ASP A 25 50.45 4.71 -32.54
C ASP A 25 50.59 5.13 -34.01
N GLY A 26 49.51 5.65 -34.62
CA GLY A 26 49.50 6.19 -35.99
C GLY A 26 48.12 6.64 -36.45
N ARG A 27 48.05 7.58 -37.40
CA ARG A 27 46.79 8.19 -37.88
C ARG A 27 45.75 7.17 -38.35
N ALA A 28 46.17 6.15 -39.11
CA ALA A 28 45.28 5.10 -39.60
C ALA A 28 44.73 4.22 -38.46
N TYR A 29 45.59 3.83 -37.50
CA TYR A 29 45.18 3.06 -36.33
C TYR A 29 44.23 3.86 -35.43
N ARG A 30 44.57 5.12 -35.13
CA ARG A 30 43.69 6.01 -34.37
C ARG A 30 42.36 6.22 -35.07
N LEU A 31 42.34 6.45 -36.39
CA LEU A 31 41.09 6.60 -37.14
C LEU A 31 40.22 5.34 -37.00
N TYR A 32 40.79 4.16 -37.27
CA TYR A 32 40.08 2.89 -37.12
C TYR A 32 39.51 2.68 -35.72
N HIS A 33 40.35 2.78 -34.68
CA HIS A 33 39.91 2.57 -33.30
C HIS A 33 38.87 3.63 -32.86
N ASN A 34 39.02 4.89 -33.27
CA ASN A 34 38.02 5.93 -32.98
C ASN A 34 36.70 5.70 -33.72
N THR A 35 36.73 5.31 -35.01
CA THR A 35 35.49 5.05 -35.76
C THR A 35 34.74 3.85 -35.20
N THR A 36 35.47 2.79 -34.86
CA THR A 36 34.84 1.61 -34.26
C THR A 36 34.31 1.90 -32.87
N ALA A 37 35.06 2.65 -32.04
CA ALA A 37 34.59 2.99 -30.71
C ALA A 37 33.37 3.93 -30.71
N LYS A 38 33.30 4.85 -31.68
CA LYS A 38 32.13 5.71 -31.87
C LYS A 38 30.90 4.92 -32.30
N TYR A 39 30.99 4.18 -33.41
CA TYR A 39 29.79 3.62 -34.04
C TYR A 39 29.41 2.26 -33.48
N ASN A 40 30.37 1.40 -33.09
CA ASN A 40 30.04 0.07 -32.59
C ASN A 40 29.78 0.01 -31.08
N GLY A 41 30.31 0.98 -30.32
CA GLY A 41 30.12 1.10 -28.88
C GLY A 41 29.18 2.25 -28.57
N PHE A 42 29.71 3.47 -28.57
CA PHE A 42 29.01 4.66 -28.10
C PHE A 42 27.65 4.91 -28.77
N PHE A 43 27.57 4.87 -30.10
CA PHE A 43 26.33 5.14 -30.83
C PHE A 43 25.24 4.12 -30.52
N TYR A 44 25.48 2.82 -30.72
CA TYR A 44 24.48 1.78 -30.46
C TYR A 44 24.10 1.65 -28.99
N ALA A 45 25.04 1.93 -28.08
CA ALA A 45 24.73 1.91 -26.66
C ALA A 45 23.84 3.10 -26.26
N ASN A 46 24.05 4.29 -26.82
CA ASN A 46 23.14 5.42 -26.61
C ASN A 46 21.78 5.22 -27.30
N GLU A 47 21.69 4.55 -28.45
CA GLU A 47 20.39 4.14 -29.00
C GLU A 47 19.63 3.22 -28.03
N ALA A 48 20.32 2.35 -27.32
CA ALA A 48 19.70 1.51 -26.28
C ALA A 48 19.28 2.30 -25.03
N HIS A 49 20.04 3.33 -24.64
CA HIS A 49 19.62 4.26 -23.58
C HIS A 49 18.39 5.06 -23.98
N ALA A 50 18.35 5.62 -25.19
CA ALA A 50 17.18 6.37 -25.67
C ALA A 50 15.93 5.48 -25.75
N GLU A 51 16.06 4.22 -26.18
CA GLU A 51 14.96 3.24 -26.16
C GLU A 51 14.51 2.93 -24.73
N ALA A 52 15.42 2.88 -23.77
CA ALA A 52 15.09 2.66 -22.36
C ALA A 52 14.45 3.89 -21.71
N GLU A 53 14.89 5.11 -22.06
CA GLU A 53 14.27 6.36 -21.59
C GLU A 53 12.82 6.45 -22.04
N VAL A 54 12.51 6.13 -23.30
CA VAL A 54 11.11 6.08 -23.78
C VAL A 54 10.29 5.05 -23.01
N LYS A 55 10.84 3.87 -22.75
CA LYS A 55 10.14 2.86 -21.93
C LYS A 55 9.91 3.32 -20.49
N LEU A 56 10.89 4.01 -19.89
CA LEU A 56 10.72 4.58 -18.56
C LEU A 56 9.63 5.65 -18.56
N GLU A 57 9.58 6.52 -19.59
CA GLU A 57 8.51 7.51 -19.76
C GLU A 57 7.13 6.85 -19.93
N GLU A 58 7.03 5.75 -20.69
CA GLU A 58 5.75 5.03 -20.91
C GLU A 58 5.24 4.27 -19.67
N LEU A 59 6.14 3.90 -18.75
CA LEU A 59 5.81 3.18 -17.51
C LEU A 59 5.61 4.12 -16.32
N HIS A 60 5.96 5.40 -16.46
CA HIS A 60 5.97 6.35 -15.36
C HIS A 60 4.78 7.30 -15.46
N ASP A 61 3.92 7.24 -14.45
CA ASP A 61 2.84 8.20 -14.26
C ASP A 61 3.29 9.34 -13.34
N GLU A 62 3.12 10.58 -13.79
CA GLU A 62 3.59 11.74 -13.04
C GLU A 62 2.66 12.08 -11.85
N ARG A 63 3.28 12.25 -10.67
CA ARG A 63 2.59 12.67 -9.45
C ARG A 63 2.58 14.20 -9.35
N TRP A 64 1.70 14.85 -10.11
CA TRP A 64 1.69 16.31 -10.31
C TRP A 64 1.56 17.17 -9.03
N ASP A 65 0.99 16.64 -7.95
CA ASP A 65 0.84 17.34 -6.67
C ASP A 65 2.14 17.37 -5.85
N GLU A 66 3.04 16.43 -6.10
CA GLU A 66 4.36 16.34 -5.48
C GLU A 66 5.41 17.04 -6.33
N ILE A 67 6.52 17.44 -5.68
CA ILE A 67 7.66 17.98 -6.43
C ILE A 67 8.22 16.86 -7.30
N LEU A 68 8.09 17.03 -8.63
CA LEU A 68 8.48 15.98 -9.57
C LEU A 68 9.99 15.75 -9.50
N PRO A 69 10.45 14.49 -9.64
CA PRO A 69 11.87 14.22 -9.79
C PRO A 69 12.36 14.79 -11.11
N LEU A 70 13.53 15.44 -11.09
CA LEU A 70 14.19 15.99 -12.28
C LEU A 70 14.70 14.89 -13.22
N PHE A 71 14.91 13.70 -12.68
CA PHE A 71 15.31 12.52 -13.43
C PHE A 71 14.32 11.40 -13.18
N LEU A 72 13.84 10.77 -14.24
CA LEU A 72 13.15 9.49 -14.13
C LEU A 72 14.17 8.43 -13.73
N GLU A 73 13.88 7.75 -12.64
CA GLU A 73 14.72 6.72 -12.06
C GLU A 73 14.01 5.37 -12.25
N SER A 74 14.77 4.31 -12.51
CA SER A 74 14.19 2.96 -12.56
C SER A 74 13.88 2.46 -11.15
N ASP A 75 12.63 2.10 -10.88
CA ASP A 75 12.23 1.25 -9.76
C ASP A 75 12.48 -0.23 -10.06
N GLU A 76 12.12 -1.14 -9.15
CA GLU A 76 12.39 -2.57 -9.31
C GLU A 76 11.65 -3.21 -10.51
N GLU A 77 10.46 -2.72 -10.85
CA GLU A 77 9.64 -3.27 -11.94
C GLU A 77 10.06 -2.72 -13.30
N SER A 78 10.16 -1.40 -13.43
CA SER A 78 10.62 -0.70 -14.62
C SER A 78 12.07 -1.07 -14.99
N ALA A 79 12.93 -1.26 -13.98
CA ALA A 79 14.29 -1.79 -14.15
C ALA A 79 14.29 -3.08 -14.96
N GLN A 80 13.44 -4.05 -14.60
CA GLN A 80 13.40 -5.35 -15.26
C GLN A 80 13.09 -5.22 -16.76
N GLN A 81 12.19 -4.31 -17.13
CA GLN A 81 11.80 -4.10 -18.53
C GLN A 81 12.91 -3.44 -19.38
N ILE A 82 13.81 -2.66 -18.76
CA ILE A 82 14.93 -2.01 -19.45
C ILE A 82 16.25 -2.78 -19.37
N PHE A 83 16.34 -3.82 -18.54
CA PHE A 83 17.56 -4.63 -18.37
C PHE A 83 18.18 -5.15 -19.67
N PRO A 84 17.42 -5.68 -20.64
CA PRO A 84 17.99 -6.14 -21.91
C PRO A 84 18.68 -5.02 -22.70
N LEU A 85 18.12 -3.81 -22.65
CA LEU A 85 18.68 -2.64 -23.32
C LEU A 85 19.97 -2.20 -22.64
N MET A 86 19.99 -2.22 -21.30
CA MET A 86 21.18 -1.90 -20.52
C MET A 86 22.29 -2.93 -20.70
N GLU A 87 21.99 -4.22 -20.74
CA GLU A 87 22.94 -5.29 -21.05
C GLU A 87 23.52 -5.14 -22.45
N ARG A 88 22.69 -4.83 -23.44
CA ARG A 88 23.14 -4.53 -24.81
C ARG A 88 24.12 -3.35 -24.81
N ALA A 89 23.83 -2.27 -24.10
CA ALA A 89 24.73 -1.13 -23.96
C ALA A 89 26.06 -1.52 -23.30
N ILE A 90 26.01 -2.25 -22.17
CA ILE A 90 27.19 -2.72 -21.44
C ILE A 90 28.06 -3.62 -22.31
N GLU A 91 27.49 -4.61 -23.01
CA GLU A 91 28.25 -5.55 -23.85
C GLU A 91 28.97 -4.81 -24.99
N LYS A 92 28.27 -3.91 -25.70
CA LYS A 92 28.81 -3.16 -26.83
C LYS A 92 29.96 -2.25 -26.38
N CYS A 93 29.75 -1.50 -25.31
CA CYS A 93 30.76 -0.58 -24.78
C CYS A 93 31.95 -1.35 -24.19
N THR A 94 31.73 -2.41 -23.39
CA THR A 94 32.80 -3.22 -22.80
C THR A 94 33.68 -3.86 -23.89
N ARG A 95 33.05 -4.41 -24.93
CA ARG A 95 33.78 -4.99 -26.08
C ARG A 95 34.63 -3.95 -26.81
N VAL A 96 34.14 -2.72 -26.92
CA VAL A 96 34.90 -1.62 -27.51
C VAL A 96 36.07 -1.21 -26.61
N VAL A 97 35.83 -1.05 -25.31
CA VAL A 97 36.86 -0.73 -24.32
C VAL A 97 37.98 -1.77 -24.37
N ASP A 98 37.66 -3.05 -24.33
CA ASP A 98 38.65 -4.14 -24.35
C ASP A 98 39.48 -4.17 -25.64
N ARG A 99 38.83 -3.99 -26.80
CA ARG A 99 39.46 -4.22 -28.11
C ARG A 99 40.05 -2.96 -28.74
N HIS A 100 39.62 -1.78 -28.31
CA HIS A 100 39.97 -0.50 -28.94
C HIS A 100 40.61 0.50 -27.99
N THR A 101 40.86 0.15 -26.72
CA THR A 101 41.77 0.91 -25.85
C THR A 101 43.18 0.82 -26.38
N MET A 102 43.77 1.98 -26.71
CA MET A 102 45.11 2.08 -27.28
C MET A 102 46.15 2.36 -26.18
N ALA A 103 47.06 1.40 -25.96
CA ALA A 103 48.15 1.50 -24.97
C ALA A 103 49.53 1.24 -25.62
N PRO A 104 50.00 2.09 -26.54
CA PRO A 104 51.31 1.96 -27.16
C PRO A 104 52.44 2.24 -26.14
N PRO A 105 53.61 1.58 -26.27
CA PRO A 105 54.76 1.85 -25.41
C PRO A 105 55.19 3.32 -25.47
N LYS A 106 55.60 3.92 -24.33
CA LYS A 106 55.98 5.36 -24.23
C LYS A 106 56.95 5.84 -25.32
N ARG A 107 57.86 4.98 -25.79
CA ARG A 107 58.81 5.25 -26.89
C ARG A 107 58.17 5.44 -28.28
N MET A 108 56.94 4.98 -28.46
CA MET A 108 56.16 5.05 -29.70
C MET A 108 55.08 6.15 -29.65
N THR A 109 54.84 6.72 -28.47
CA THR A 109 53.89 7.81 -28.27
C THR A 109 54.49 9.11 -28.80
N LYS A 110 53.90 9.71 -29.82
CA LYS A 110 54.37 11.01 -30.32
C LYS A 110 53.93 12.14 -29.39
N SER A 111 54.84 13.04 -29.01
CA SER A 111 54.53 14.28 -28.31
C SER A 111 53.85 15.26 -29.28
N PHE A 112 52.51 15.22 -29.34
CA PHE A 112 51.71 16.23 -30.02
C PHE A 112 50.39 16.44 -29.29
N SER A 113 49.96 17.69 -29.24
CA SER A 113 48.64 18.11 -28.80
C SER A 113 47.58 17.69 -29.85
N ARG A 114 46.74 16.71 -29.47
CA ARG A 114 45.50 16.18 -30.10
C ARG A 114 45.62 15.01 -31.10
N PRO A 115 44.63 14.07 -31.12
CA PRO A 115 43.68 13.70 -30.07
C PRO A 115 44.25 12.59 -29.16
N VAL A 116 43.63 12.43 -27.98
CA VAL A 116 43.75 11.23 -27.12
C VAL A 116 43.68 9.99 -28.01
N MET A 117 44.51 8.99 -27.75
CA MET A 117 44.79 7.89 -28.69
C MET A 117 43.50 7.27 -29.25
N ASN A 118 42.50 7.08 -28.38
CA ASN A 118 41.10 6.92 -28.72
C ASN A 118 40.29 7.88 -27.83
N LYS A 119 39.47 8.75 -28.43
CA LYS A 119 38.74 9.79 -27.69
C LYS A 119 37.40 9.33 -27.13
N TRP A 120 36.90 8.17 -27.57
CA TRP A 120 35.57 7.66 -27.19
C TRP A 120 35.63 6.66 -26.04
N ILE A 121 36.81 6.34 -25.50
CA ILE A 121 36.94 5.34 -24.44
C ILE A 121 36.23 5.81 -23.17
N ASP A 122 36.47 7.05 -22.76
CA ASP A 122 35.86 7.64 -21.57
C ASP A 122 34.33 7.77 -21.74
N ASP A 123 33.86 8.12 -22.94
CA ASP A 123 32.43 8.14 -23.29
C ASP A 123 31.79 6.74 -23.19
N ASN A 124 32.49 5.69 -23.66
CA ASN A 124 31.99 4.31 -23.54
C ASN A 124 31.96 3.85 -22.08
N TYR A 125 32.95 4.23 -21.25
CA TYR A 125 32.90 3.98 -19.81
C TYR A 125 31.73 4.72 -19.14
N THR A 126 31.46 5.95 -19.55
CA THR A 126 30.33 6.74 -19.02
C THR A 126 29.02 6.03 -19.30
N VAL A 127 28.83 5.53 -20.53
CA VAL A 127 27.64 4.76 -20.92
C VAL A 127 27.52 3.45 -20.11
N ILE A 128 28.64 2.75 -19.86
CA ILE A 128 28.65 1.55 -19.00
C ILE A 128 28.19 1.91 -17.57
N GLY A 129 28.72 3.01 -17.00
CA GLY A 129 28.35 3.47 -15.67
C GLY A 129 26.86 3.80 -15.57
N LYS A 130 26.32 4.56 -16.55
CA LYS A 130 24.88 4.86 -16.65
C LYS A 130 24.05 3.59 -16.75
N SER A 131 24.49 2.61 -17.54
CA SER A 131 23.77 1.34 -17.68
C SER A 131 23.76 0.52 -16.38
N TYR A 132 24.86 0.47 -15.63
CA TYR A 132 24.83 -0.19 -14.32
C TYR A 132 23.94 0.54 -13.32
N TYR A 133 23.93 1.87 -13.37
CA TYR A 133 23.06 2.71 -12.54
C TYR A 133 21.58 2.44 -12.82
N LEU A 134 21.15 2.48 -14.09
CA LEU A 134 19.76 2.17 -14.50
C LEU A 134 19.39 0.69 -14.27
N LYS A 135 20.38 -0.18 -14.05
CA LYS A 135 20.15 -1.57 -13.65
C LYS A 135 20.00 -1.77 -12.14
N GLY A 136 20.17 -0.71 -11.34
CA GLY A 136 20.25 -0.80 -9.88
C GLY A 136 21.55 -1.40 -9.34
N ASP A 137 22.56 -1.69 -10.18
CA ASP A 137 23.87 -2.19 -9.76
C ASP A 137 24.78 -1.01 -9.37
N TYR A 138 24.38 -0.29 -8.32
CA TYR A 138 25.06 0.90 -7.83
C TYR A 138 26.53 0.68 -7.45
N PRO A 139 26.95 -0.46 -6.86
CA PRO A 139 28.36 -0.72 -6.58
C PRO A 139 29.24 -0.74 -7.84
N LYS A 140 28.77 -1.34 -8.95
CA LYS A 140 29.52 -1.31 -10.21
C LYS A 140 29.49 0.08 -10.85
N ALA A 141 28.37 0.79 -10.77
CA ALA A 141 28.31 2.17 -11.23
C ALA A 141 29.33 3.05 -10.47
N GLU A 142 29.41 2.92 -9.15
CA GLU A 142 30.38 3.62 -8.29
C GLU A 142 31.82 3.32 -8.72
N GLU A 143 32.16 2.06 -8.99
CA GLU A 143 33.50 1.67 -9.45
C GLU A 143 33.86 2.37 -10.77
N ILE A 144 32.95 2.34 -11.75
CA ILE A 144 33.16 2.92 -13.08
C ILE A 144 33.28 4.45 -13.02
N PHE A 145 32.37 5.13 -12.32
CA PHE A 145 32.44 6.59 -12.21
C PHE A 145 33.62 7.05 -11.35
N THR A 146 34.04 6.27 -10.34
CA THR A 146 35.28 6.52 -9.59
C THR A 146 36.52 6.36 -10.48
N TYR A 147 36.53 5.35 -11.36
CA TYR A 147 37.59 5.18 -12.36
C TYR A 147 37.64 6.39 -13.30
N LEU A 148 36.49 6.83 -13.83
CA LEU A 148 36.40 8.01 -14.68
C LEU A 148 36.94 9.24 -13.96
N ALA A 149 36.43 9.57 -12.77
CA ALA A 149 36.86 10.72 -11.97
C ALA A 149 38.37 10.76 -11.67
N ARG A 150 39.05 9.60 -11.69
CA ARG A 150 40.50 9.49 -11.44
C ARG A 150 41.36 9.50 -12.71
N THR A 151 40.80 9.15 -13.87
CA THR A 151 41.57 8.84 -15.08
C THR A 151 41.35 9.83 -16.20
N VAL A 152 40.15 10.39 -16.31
CA VAL A 152 39.86 11.47 -17.24
C VAL A 152 40.51 12.76 -16.76
N ASN A 153 40.86 13.65 -17.69
CA ASN A 153 41.41 14.97 -17.35
C ASN A 153 40.63 16.02 -18.16
N GLY A 154 40.02 16.99 -17.47
CA GLY A 154 39.28 18.09 -18.07
C GLY A 154 37.93 18.33 -17.40
N ASP A 155 37.52 19.60 -17.39
CA ASP A 155 36.36 20.07 -16.62
C ASP A 155 35.06 19.34 -16.96
N ASP A 156 34.77 19.12 -18.25
CA ASP A 156 33.59 18.36 -18.69
C ASP A 156 33.55 16.94 -18.10
N ALA A 157 34.66 16.22 -18.21
CA ALA A 157 34.71 14.81 -17.84
C ALA A 157 34.70 14.64 -16.31
N GLU A 158 35.31 15.58 -15.58
CA GLU A 158 35.24 15.63 -14.12
C GLU A 158 33.82 15.99 -13.64
N ALA A 159 33.16 16.97 -14.26
CA ALA A 159 31.79 17.37 -13.92
C ALA A 159 30.83 16.19 -14.08
N TRP A 160 30.84 15.53 -15.25
CA TRP A 160 30.05 14.32 -15.48
C TRP A 160 30.36 13.21 -14.47
N ALA A 161 31.63 12.91 -14.22
CA ALA A 161 31.97 11.80 -13.33
C ALA A 161 31.50 12.06 -11.89
N TYR A 162 31.68 13.27 -11.37
CA TYR A 162 31.26 13.60 -10.01
C TYR A 162 29.74 13.78 -9.86
N SER A 163 29.04 14.32 -10.87
CA SER A 163 27.57 14.41 -10.85
C SER A 163 26.93 13.01 -10.85
N TRP A 164 27.43 12.08 -11.68
CA TRP A 164 26.96 10.68 -11.68
C TRP A 164 27.35 9.89 -10.43
N LEU A 165 28.52 10.14 -9.83
CA LEU A 165 28.84 9.61 -8.50
C LEU A 165 27.84 10.12 -7.45
N GLY A 166 27.51 11.41 -7.48
CA GLY A 166 26.50 12.00 -6.61
C GLY A 166 25.17 11.28 -6.71
N ARG A 167 24.62 11.14 -7.92
CA ARG A 167 23.39 10.37 -8.17
C ARG A 167 23.47 8.92 -7.67
N THR A 168 24.57 8.24 -7.96
CA THR A 168 24.78 6.84 -7.54
C THR A 168 24.75 6.70 -6.03
N HIS A 169 25.38 7.63 -5.30
CA HIS A 169 25.37 7.65 -3.84
C HIS A 169 24.02 8.04 -3.25
N MET A 170 23.26 8.95 -3.89
CA MET A 170 21.89 9.28 -3.49
C MET A 170 20.99 8.04 -3.55
N ARG A 171 21.07 7.25 -4.62
CA ARG A 171 20.29 6.00 -4.74
C ARG A 171 20.76 4.90 -3.80
N ALA A 172 22.06 4.87 -3.47
CA ALA A 172 22.62 3.95 -2.47
C ALA A 172 22.37 4.39 -1.02
N ALA A 173 21.58 5.45 -0.79
CA ALA A 173 21.32 6.05 0.53
C ALA A 173 22.59 6.43 1.33
N ASP A 174 23.70 6.75 0.64
CA ASP A 174 24.96 7.20 1.24
C ASP A 174 25.10 8.73 1.10
N ASP A 175 24.38 9.48 1.93
CA ASP A 175 24.33 10.95 1.89
C ASP A 175 25.73 11.60 2.04
N ILE A 176 26.60 11.02 2.87
CA ILE A 176 27.95 11.57 3.11
C ILE A 176 28.77 11.49 1.82
N LYS A 177 28.77 10.34 1.13
CA LYS A 177 29.49 10.24 -0.15
C LYS A 177 28.82 11.07 -1.23
N ALA A 178 27.49 11.13 -1.29
CA ALA A 178 26.76 11.96 -2.24
C ALA A 178 27.17 13.44 -2.10
N LYS A 179 27.07 14.00 -0.90
CA LYS A 179 27.48 15.38 -0.59
C LYS A 179 28.92 15.67 -0.98
N ASN A 180 29.85 14.75 -0.70
CA ASN A 180 31.25 14.92 -1.04
C ASN A 180 31.52 14.87 -2.56
N ALA A 181 30.83 14.02 -3.29
CA ALA A 181 30.92 13.96 -4.75
C ALA A 181 30.32 15.22 -5.38
N LEU A 182 29.14 15.64 -4.94
CA LEU A 182 28.44 16.82 -5.45
C LEU A 182 29.18 18.13 -5.15
N ALA A 183 29.80 18.26 -3.96
CA ALA A 183 30.64 19.42 -3.66
C ALA A 183 31.84 19.54 -4.62
N LYS A 184 32.39 18.41 -5.10
CA LYS A 184 33.43 18.42 -6.13
C LYS A 184 32.86 18.78 -7.50
N ALA A 185 31.69 18.25 -7.86
CA ALA A 185 31.02 18.60 -9.11
C ALA A 185 30.73 20.11 -9.19
N GLU A 186 30.18 20.69 -8.12
CA GLU A 186 29.86 22.12 -7.99
C GLU A 186 31.10 23.02 -8.10
N SER A 187 32.28 22.53 -7.68
CA SER A 187 33.52 23.31 -7.77
C SER A 187 34.05 23.51 -9.19
N ILE A 188 33.55 22.73 -10.16
CA ILE A 188 33.98 22.76 -11.56
C ILE A 188 33.15 23.79 -12.30
N ARG A 189 33.77 24.91 -12.72
CA ARG A 189 33.05 26.07 -13.29
C ARG A 189 33.17 26.23 -14.81
N ASP A 190 34.22 25.67 -15.40
CA ASP A 190 34.61 25.88 -16.81
C ASP A 190 34.18 24.72 -17.73
N ALA A 191 33.29 23.84 -17.26
CA ALA A 191 32.71 22.77 -18.07
C ALA A 191 31.74 23.30 -19.13
N SER A 192 31.49 22.50 -20.17
CA SER A 192 30.49 22.78 -21.20
C SER A 192 29.09 22.92 -20.62
N ASP A 193 28.22 23.62 -21.36
CA ASP A 193 26.83 23.86 -20.93
C ASP A 193 26.08 22.55 -20.68
N GLU A 194 26.31 21.52 -21.48
CA GLU A 194 25.68 20.19 -21.32
C GLU A 194 26.07 19.53 -19.98
N ALA A 195 27.37 19.52 -19.65
CA ALA A 195 27.87 18.97 -18.40
C ALA A 195 27.42 19.79 -17.18
N MET A 196 27.36 21.12 -17.34
CA MET A 196 26.93 22.04 -16.29
C MET A 196 25.43 21.90 -16.01
N VAL A 197 24.58 21.82 -17.04
CA VAL A 197 23.14 21.59 -16.89
C VAL A 197 22.91 20.31 -16.10
N HIS A 198 23.51 19.19 -16.53
CA HIS A 198 23.37 17.93 -15.80
C HIS A 198 23.81 18.06 -14.33
N THR A 199 24.96 18.69 -14.08
CA THR A 199 25.47 18.90 -12.72
C THR A 199 24.50 19.73 -11.86
N LEU A 200 23.97 20.82 -12.40
CA LEU A 200 23.03 21.69 -11.70
C LEU A 200 21.70 20.98 -11.43
N LEU A 201 21.18 20.19 -12.37
CA LEU A 201 19.98 19.38 -12.16
C LEU A 201 20.19 18.32 -11.08
N VAL A 202 21.36 17.68 -11.03
CA VAL A 202 21.68 16.73 -9.94
C VAL A 202 21.80 17.44 -8.59
N LEU A 203 22.44 18.61 -8.54
CA LEU A 203 22.50 19.42 -7.33
C LEU A 203 21.09 19.83 -6.88
N ALA A 204 20.23 20.26 -7.80
CA ALA A 204 18.84 20.59 -7.51
C ALA A 204 18.08 19.36 -6.97
N GLN A 205 18.20 18.19 -7.60
CA GLN A 205 17.59 16.96 -7.12
C GLN A 205 18.04 16.61 -5.70
N TYR A 206 19.33 16.73 -5.41
CA TYR A 206 19.86 16.51 -4.06
C TYR A 206 19.25 17.49 -3.04
N ARG A 207 19.06 18.75 -3.41
CA ARG A 207 18.41 19.75 -2.55
C ARG A 207 16.92 19.48 -2.37
N ILE A 208 16.23 18.98 -3.39
CA ILE A 208 14.82 18.56 -3.28
C ILE A 208 14.69 17.41 -2.28
N LEU A 209 15.53 16.37 -2.39
CA LEU A 209 15.51 15.22 -1.47
C LEU A 209 15.93 15.57 -0.04
N THR A 210 16.60 16.69 0.17
CA THR A 210 16.99 17.20 1.50
C THR A 210 16.07 18.34 1.98
N GLU A 211 14.95 18.56 1.28
CA GLU A 211 13.94 19.58 1.57
C GLU A 211 14.48 21.03 1.59
N GLU A 212 15.61 21.27 0.92
CA GLU A 212 16.25 22.59 0.79
C GLU A 212 15.76 23.32 -0.47
N PHE A 213 14.45 23.55 -0.59
CA PHE A 213 13.79 24.00 -1.83
C PHE A 213 14.32 25.33 -2.40
N GLU A 214 14.66 26.30 -1.55
CA GLU A 214 15.22 27.59 -2.01
C GLU A 214 16.57 27.40 -2.73
N LYS A 215 17.40 26.44 -2.27
CA LYS A 215 18.68 26.12 -2.93
C LYS A 215 18.45 25.31 -4.21
N ALA A 216 17.47 24.42 -4.22
CA ALA A 216 17.06 23.71 -5.43
C ALA A 216 16.65 24.69 -6.53
N ALA A 217 15.79 25.66 -6.20
CA ALA A 217 15.33 26.71 -7.10
C ALA A 217 16.50 27.48 -7.74
N ARG A 218 17.49 27.92 -6.93
CA ARG A 218 18.68 28.62 -7.44
C ARG A 218 19.48 27.80 -8.44
N HIS A 219 19.67 26.51 -8.18
CA HIS A 219 20.38 25.63 -9.12
C HIS A 219 19.61 25.47 -10.45
N LEU A 220 18.28 25.42 -10.39
CA LEU A 220 17.42 25.36 -11.59
C LEU A 220 17.44 26.69 -12.37
N GLU A 221 17.36 27.83 -11.68
CA GLU A 221 17.50 29.16 -12.29
C GLU A 221 18.84 29.33 -13.02
N ASP A 222 19.92 28.76 -12.49
CA ASP A 222 21.25 28.75 -13.12
C ASP A 222 21.32 27.78 -14.32
N ALA A 223 20.50 26.71 -14.33
CA ALA A 223 20.49 25.69 -15.38
C ALA A 223 19.68 26.12 -16.61
N LEU A 224 18.46 26.63 -16.43
CA LEU A 224 17.51 26.95 -17.50
C LEU A 224 18.07 27.84 -18.64
N PRO A 225 18.90 28.88 -18.38
CA PRO A 225 19.49 29.71 -19.43
C PRO A 225 20.48 28.98 -20.33
N ARG A 226 21.02 27.84 -19.87
CA ARG A 226 21.99 27.01 -20.60
C ARG A 226 21.31 25.91 -21.44
N MET A 227 20.03 25.64 -21.19
CA MET A 227 19.26 24.62 -21.89
C MET A 227 18.74 25.12 -23.24
N GLY A 228 18.44 24.17 -24.14
CA GLY A 228 17.80 24.48 -25.41
C GLY A 228 16.42 25.11 -25.21
N LYS A 229 16.01 26.01 -26.12
CA LYS A 229 14.69 26.70 -26.02
C LYS A 229 13.48 25.78 -26.21
N LYS A 230 13.66 24.60 -26.80
CA LYS A 230 12.60 23.61 -27.12
C LYS A 230 13.04 22.21 -26.71
N ASP A 231 13.61 22.14 -25.51
CA ASP A 231 14.20 20.93 -24.96
C ASP A 231 13.25 20.34 -23.93
N LYS A 232 12.84 19.07 -24.08
CA LYS A 232 11.85 18.43 -23.20
C LYS A 232 12.26 18.52 -21.72
N GLU A 233 13.55 18.35 -21.44
CA GLU A 233 14.10 18.47 -20.08
C GLU A 233 13.87 19.87 -19.48
N ARG A 234 13.82 20.91 -20.32
CA ARG A 234 13.56 22.28 -19.88
C ARG A 234 12.14 22.44 -19.36
N THR A 235 11.14 21.79 -19.98
CA THR A 235 9.75 21.86 -19.50
C THR A 235 9.66 21.33 -18.08
N ARG A 236 10.18 20.11 -17.85
CA ARG A 236 10.25 19.50 -16.51
C ARG A 236 11.02 20.37 -15.52
N ALA A 237 12.21 20.84 -15.89
CA ALA A 237 13.02 21.67 -14.99
C ALA A 237 12.33 23.00 -14.61
N THR A 238 11.59 23.61 -15.55
CA THR A 238 10.81 24.85 -15.29
C THR A 238 9.62 24.56 -14.39
N PHE A 239 8.93 23.44 -14.60
CA PHE A 239 7.82 23.01 -13.75
C PHE A 239 8.29 22.70 -12.32
N VAL A 240 9.39 21.94 -12.18
CA VAL A 240 9.98 21.63 -10.87
C VAL A 240 10.51 22.89 -10.18
N LEU A 241 11.04 23.86 -10.92
CA LEU A 241 11.39 25.18 -10.37
C LEU A 241 10.16 25.86 -9.76
N ALA A 242 9.03 25.87 -10.47
CA ALA A 242 7.78 26.42 -9.96
C ALA A 242 7.32 25.72 -8.67
N GLN A 243 7.37 24.38 -8.63
CA GLN A 243 7.04 23.60 -7.45
C GLN A 243 8.00 23.88 -6.27
N CYS A 244 9.30 24.01 -6.53
CA CYS A 244 10.29 24.38 -5.50
C CYS A 244 10.05 25.79 -4.96
N LEU A 245 9.71 26.76 -5.82
CA LEU A 245 9.38 28.13 -5.40
C LEU A 245 8.11 28.14 -4.54
N ARG A 246 7.08 27.38 -4.94
CA ARG A 246 5.84 27.20 -4.16
C ARG A 246 6.14 26.65 -2.78
N ALA A 247 6.93 25.57 -2.69
CA ALA A 247 7.32 24.95 -1.44
C ALA A 247 8.21 25.86 -0.57
N ALA A 248 9.04 26.71 -1.19
CA ALA A 248 9.82 27.73 -0.48
C ALA A 248 8.99 28.94 -0.01
N GLY A 249 7.71 29.03 -0.40
CA GLY A 249 6.79 30.12 -0.07
C GLY A 249 6.81 31.31 -1.04
N ASP A 250 7.61 31.27 -2.10
CA ASP A 250 7.60 32.28 -3.17
C ASP A 250 6.53 31.95 -4.22
N LYS A 251 5.27 32.20 -3.85
CA LYS A 251 4.11 31.89 -4.69
C LYS A 251 4.00 32.77 -5.94
N GLU A 252 4.42 34.03 -5.88
CA GLU A 252 4.42 34.92 -7.05
C GLU A 252 5.43 34.43 -8.10
N GLY A 253 6.65 34.06 -7.66
CA GLY A 253 7.65 33.44 -8.53
C GLY A 253 7.16 32.10 -9.10
N ALA A 254 6.53 31.26 -8.28
CA ALA A 254 5.98 29.97 -8.70
C ALA A 254 4.91 30.11 -9.79
N ILE A 255 3.94 31.01 -9.61
CA ILE A 255 2.89 31.29 -10.60
C ILE A 255 3.52 31.70 -11.95
N GLY A 256 4.52 32.59 -11.92
CA GLY A 256 5.22 33.01 -13.13
C GLY A 256 5.92 31.87 -13.87
N GLN A 257 6.50 30.91 -13.14
CA GLN A 257 7.16 29.74 -13.75
C GLN A 257 6.14 28.71 -14.27
N PHE A 258 5.03 28.48 -13.56
CA PHE A 258 3.93 27.64 -14.06
C PHE A 258 3.31 28.23 -15.33
N GLN A 259 3.15 29.56 -15.40
CA GLN A 259 2.72 30.25 -16.61
C GLN A 259 3.74 30.08 -17.75
N GLU A 260 5.05 30.15 -17.47
CA GLU A 260 6.07 29.89 -18.50
C GLU A 260 5.92 28.49 -19.09
N VAL A 261 5.61 27.48 -18.26
CA VAL A 261 5.31 26.10 -18.72
C VAL A 261 4.04 26.06 -19.58
N ALA A 262 2.95 26.71 -19.15
CA ALA A 262 1.71 26.77 -19.93
C ALA A 262 1.90 27.44 -21.31
N ASP A 263 2.83 28.39 -21.42
CA ASP A 263 3.18 29.05 -22.68
C ASP A 263 4.05 28.16 -23.61
N MET A 264 4.60 27.05 -23.12
CA MET A 264 5.42 26.11 -23.90
C MET A 264 4.57 25.21 -24.81
N ARG A 265 3.86 25.78 -25.78
CA ARG A 265 3.00 25.06 -26.76
C ARG A 265 3.68 23.98 -27.62
N TRP A 266 4.98 23.74 -27.43
CA TRP A 266 5.74 22.68 -28.08
C TRP A 266 5.89 21.43 -27.21
N ALA A 267 5.62 21.55 -25.90
CA ALA A 267 5.55 20.43 -24.97
C ALA A 267 4.27 19.61 -25.17
N ASP A 268 4.24 18.41 -24.62
CA ASP A 268 3.04 17.58 -24.59
C ASP A 268 1.93 18.31 -23.82
N TYR A 269 0.68 18.13 -24.26
CA TYR A 269 -0.44 18.97 -23.80
C TYR A 269 -0.64 18.94 -22.29
N GLU A 270 -0.40 17.79 -21.66
CA GLU A 270 -0.52 17.60 -20.22
C GLU A 270 0.36 18.59 -19.43
N TRP A 271 1.59 18.89 -19.88
CA TRP A 271 2.43 19.90 -19.24
C TRP A 271 1.80 21.30 -19.30
N VAL A 272 1.18 21.63 -20.43
CA VAL A 272 0.49 22.91 -20.61
C VAL A 272 -0.72 22.99 -19.69
N PHE A 273 -1.51 21.91 -19.63
CA PHE A 273 -2.65 21.76 -18.74
C PHE A 273 -2.22 21.92 -17.27
N GLN A 274 -1.21 21.16 -16.83
CA GLN A 274 -0.70 21.20 -15.46
C GLN A 274 -0.07 22.55 -15.11
N GLY A 275 0.58 23.23 -16.06
CA GLY A 275 1.03 24.61 -15.88
C GLY A 275 -0.12 25.55 -15.52
N ASN A 276 -1.26 25.46 -16.22
CA ASN A 276 -2.44 26.28 -15.92
C ASN A 276 -3.08 25.90 -14.57
N ILE A 277 -3.27 24.60 -14.30
CA ILE A 277 -3.88 24.10 -13.06
C ILE A 277 -3.01 24.45 -11.85
N GLN A 278 -1.72 24.15 -11.88
CA GLN A 278 -0.85 24.37 -10.71
C GLN A 278 -0.64 25.85 -10.40
N GLN A 279 -0.69 26.73 -11.42
CA GLN A 279 -0.79 28.18 -11.21
C GLN A 279 -2.03 28.53 -10.39
N ALA A 280 -3.20 27.99 -10.77
CA ALA A 280 -4.45 28.26 -10.06
C ALA A 280 -4.39 27.73 -8.62
N MET A 281 -3.87 26.52 -8.42
CA MET A 281 -3.66 25.89 -7.11
C MET A 281 -2.61 26.61 -6.24
N THR A 282 -1.78 27.48 -6.82
CA THR A 282 -0.79 28.29 -6.10
C THR A 282 -1.31 29.67 -5.70
N TYR A 283 -2.49 30.05 -6.19
CA TYR A 283 -3.14 31.31 -5.86
C TYR A 283 -3.33 31.49 -4.35
N GLU A 284 -3.18 32.72 -3.90
CA GLU A 284 -3.61 33.16 -2.58
C GLU A 284 -4.33 34.49 -2.74
N ARG A 285 -5.45 34.63 -2.03
CA ARG A 285 -6.24 35.86 -2.02
C ARG A 285 -5.44 37.07 -1.56
N ARG A 286 -4.42 36.87 -0.71
CA ARG A 286 -3.54 37.96 -0.25
C ARG A 286 -2.71 38.59 -1.36
N ASN A 287 -2.39 37.83 -2.41
CA ASN A 287 -1.43 38.22 -3.45
C ASN A 287 -2.12 38.68 -4.75
N GLY A 288 -3.45 38.60 -4.87
CA GLY A 288 -4.15 38.99 -6.10
C GLY A 288 -5.67 38.88 -6.04
N ASN A 289 -6.30 38.98 -7.22
CA ASN A 289 -7.73 38.72 -7.44
C ASN A 289 -7.88 37.40 -8.20
N SER A 290 -8.86 36.58 -7.82
CA SER A 290 -9.15 35.27 -8.41
C SER A 290 -9.82 35.35 -9.78
N GLU A 291 -10.40 36.49 -10.15
CA GLU A 291 -11.18 36.65 -11.39
C GLU A 291 -10.45 36.14 -12.65
N ALA A 292 -9.17 36.49 -12.83
CA ALA A 292 -8.40 36.02 -13.98
C ALA A 292 -8.08 34.51 -13.95
N ILE A 293 -8.04 33.92 -12.75
CA ILE A 293 -7.78 32.49 -12.55
C ILE A 293 -9.06 31.70 -12.77
N VAL A 294 -10.19 32.20 -12.26
CA VAL A 294 -11.51 31.62 -12.52
C VAL A 294 -11.82 31.67 -14.02
N GLU A 295 -11.60 32.81 -14.69
CA GLU A 295 -11.77 32.94 -16.15
C GLU A 295 -10.91 31.92 -16.91
N LEU A 296 -9.65 31.74 -16.50
CA LEU A 296 -8.77 30.72 -17.08
C LEU A 296 -9.34 29.29 -16.90
N LEU A 297 -9.81 28.95 -15.71
CA LEU A 297 -10.35 27.62 -15.41
C LEU A 297 -11.69 27.37 -16.13
N GLU A 298 -12.55 28.39 -16.23
CA GLU A 298 -13.80 28.32 -17.00
C GLU A 298 -13.52 28.13 -18.50
N ASP A 299 -12.56 28.87 -19.07
CA ASP A 299 -12.10 28.66 -20.44
C ASP A 299 -11.56 27.22 -20.64
N MET A 300 -10.91 26.65 -19.63
CA MET A 300 -10.45 25.27 -19.65
C MET A 300 -11.60 24.26 -19.62
N LEU A 301 -12.72 24.54 -18.93
CA LEU A 301 -13.92 23.68 -18.98
C LEU A 301 -14.56 23.66 -20.37
N GLU A 302 -14.43 24.72 -21.16
CA GLU A 302 -15.00 24.81 -22.52
C GLU A 302 -14.09 24.19 -23.61
N ASP A 303 -12.79 24.00 -23.35
CA ASP A 303 -11.87 23.41 -24.33
C ASP A 303 -12.03 21.89 -24.38
N SER A 304 -12.46 21.37 -25.54
CA SER A 304 -12.55 19.94 -25.87
C SER A 304 -11.28 19.12 -25.59
N LYS A 305 -10.10 19.75 -25.50
CA LYS A 305 -8.87 19.03 -25.12
C LYS A 305 -8.80 18.63 -23.66
N ASN A 306 -9.63 19.24 -22.81
CA ASN A 306 -9.68 19.00 -21.37
C ASN A 306 -10.77 18.00 -20.97
N GLU A 307 -11.45 17.36 -21.93
CA GLU A 307 -12.51 16.38 -21.63
C GLU A 307 -12.05 15.30 -20.64
N GLU A 308 -10.79 14.86 -20.74
CA GLU A 308 -10.18 13.85 -19.85
C GLU A 308 -9.71 14.42 -18.49
N PHE A 309 -9.71 15.74 -18.30
CA PHE A 309 -9.18 16.42 -17.11
C PHE A 309 -10.18 17.35 -16.42
N LEU A 310 -11.48 17.26 -16.75
CA LEU A 310 -12.51 18.13 -16.19
C LEU A 310 -12.61 18.00 -14.66
N ASP A 311 -12.39 16.80 -14.14
CA ASP A 311 -12.28 16.51 -12.71
C ASP A 311 -11.28 17.44 -11.99
N GLN A 312 -10.08 17.59 -12.54
CA GLN A 312 -9.02 18.44 -12.01
C GLN A 312 -9.36 19.92 -12.13
N VAL A 313 -10.03 20.34 -13.21
CA VAL A 313 -10.45 21.74 -13.39
C VAL A 313 -11.51 22.13 -12.35
N TYR A 314 -12.53 21.29 -12.14
CA TYR A 314 -13.54 21.51 -11.11
C TYR A 314 -12.93 21.52 -9.70
N TYR A 315 -11.97 20.63 -9.44
CA TYR A 315 -11.25 20.61 -8.16
C TYR A 315 -10.50 21.92 -7.92
N ALA A 316 -9.77 22.41 -8.93
CA ALA A 316 -9.05 23.68 -8.85
C ALA A 316 -9.99 24.87 -8.64
N LEU A 317 -11.16 24.89 -9.29
CA LEU A 317 -12.20 25.90 -9.04
C LEU A 317 -12.69 25.84 -7.58
N GLY A 318 -12.90 24.64 -7.04
CA GLY A 318 -13.30 24.42 -5.65
C GLY A 318 -12.27 24.96 -4.65
N GLU A 319 -10.99 24.70 -4.87
CA GLU A 319 -9.90 25.22 -4.04
C GLU A 319 -9.80 26.76 -4.10
N VAL A 320 -9.92 27.34 -5.30
CA VAL A 320 -9.96 28.80 -5.46
C VAL A 320 -11.18 29.41 -4.75
N ALA A 321 -12.34 28.73 -4.79
CA ALA A 321 -13.54 29.16 -4.08
C ALA A 321 -13.34 29.13 -2.55
N LEU A 322 -12.69 28.09 -2.01
CA LEU A 322 -12.33 28.02 -0.59
C LEU A 322 -11.38 29.15 -0.18
N GLU A 323 -10.33 29.41 -0.96
CA GLU A 323 -9.38 30.51 -0.71
C GLU A 323 -10.07 31.89 -0.72
N ASP A 324 -11.08 32.06 -1.58
CA ASP A 324 -11.92 33.25 -1.64
C ASP A 324 -13.00 33.33 -0.55
N ARG A 325 -13.10 32.31 0.32
CA ARG A 325 -14.14 32.15 1.36
C ARG A 325 -15.56 32.01 0.80
N ARG A 326 -15.69 31.40 -0.37
CA ARG A 326 -16.96 31.00 -1.00
C ARG A 326 -17.21 29.51 -0.77
N ARG A 327 -17.37 29.14 0.51
CA ARG A 327 -17.40 27.73 0.94
C ARG A 327 -18.60 26.95 0.38
N ASP A 328 -19.80 27.53 0.37
CA ASP A 328 -20.99 26.85 -0.16
C ASP A 328 -20.83 26.44 -1.63
N GLU A 329 -20.24 27.32 -2.45
CA GLU A 329 -19.96 27.06 -3.86
C GLU A 329 -18.91 25.95 -4.05
N SER A 330 -17.96 25.83 -3.11
CA SER A 330 -16.90 24.82 -3.20
C SER A 330 -17.43 23.38 -3.10
N PHE A 331 -18.48 23.12 -2.31
CA PHE A 331 -19.09 21.78 -2.24
C PHE A 331 -19.61 21.31 -3.59
N ASP A 332 -20.33 22.17 -4.30
CA ASP A 332 -20.89 21.85 -5.61
C ASP A 332 -19.78 21.62 -6.64
N LEU A 333 -18.69 22.39 -6.56
CA LEU A 333 -17.51 22.23 -7.42
C LEU A 333 -16.77 20.91 -7.13
N PHE A 334 -16.54 20.54 -5.87
CA PHE A 334 -15.91 19.26 -5.54
C PHE A 334 -16.80 18.06 -5.88
N LYS A 335 -18.13 18.16 -5.70
CA LYS A 335 -19.07 17.15 -6.20
C LYS A 335 -19.04 17.02 -7.72
N SER A 336 -18.92 18.14 -8.42
CA SER A 336 -18.76 18.16 -9.88
C SER A 336 -17.44 17.53 -10.31
N SER A 337 -16.35 17.74 -9.55
CA SER A 337 -15.06 17.10 -9.76
C SER A 337 -15.15 15.58 -9.66
N VAL A 338 -15.74 15.07 -8.57
CA VAL A 338 -15.98 13.63 -8.36
C VAL A 338 -16.87 13.05 -9.47
N ALA A 339 -17.92 13.77 -9.89
CA ALA A 339 -18.84 13.31 -10.93
C ALA A 339 -18.24 13.36 -12.35
N ALA A 340 -17.23 14.19 -12.59
CA ALA A 340 -16.55 14.34 -13.86
C ALA A 340 -15.32 13.42 -14.01
N HIS A 341 -15.11 12.50 -13.06
CA HIS A 341 -14.06 11.48 -13.14
C HIS A 341 -14.21 10.61 -14.40
N VAL A 342 -13.07 10.26 -15.00
CA VAL A 342 -12.98 9.36 -16.16
C VAL A 342 -12.14 8.14 -15.79
N ASP A 343 -10.82 8.32 -15.64
CA ASP A 343 -9.88 7.22 -15.37
C ASP A 343 -8.79 7.61 -14.33
N ASN A 344 -8.97 8.70 -13.59
CA ASN A 344 -8.00 9.20 -12.60
C ASN A 344 -8.46 8.94 -11.16
N ASP A 345 -8.28 7.70 -10.70
CA ASP A 345 -8.70 7.27 -9.36
C ASP A 345 -8.06 8.08 -8.24
N ARG A 346 -6.80 8.51 -8.43
CA ARG A 346 -6.12 9.37 -7.46
C ARG A 346 -6.83 10.72 -7.30
N GLN A 347 -7.24 11.34 -8.40
CA GLN A 347 -7.99 12.60 -8.35
C GLN A 347 -9.38 12.41 -7.73
N LEU A 348 -10.04 11.28 -8.02
CA LEU A 348 -11.30 10.91 -7.39
C LEU A 348 -11.17 10.77 -5.86
N GLY A 349 -10.14 10.05 -5.40
CA GLY A 349 -9.80 9.92 -3.99
C GLY A 349 -9.58 11.27 -3.30
N LYS A 350 -8.88 12.22 -3.95
CA LYS A 350 -8.73 13.59 -3.42
C LYS A 350 -10.04 14.35 -3.34
N GLY A 351 -10.91 14.21 -4.36
CA GLY A 351 -12.22 14.85 -4.38
C GLY A 351 -13.08 14.38 -3.20
N TYR A 352 -13.14 13.07 -2.97
CA TYR A 352 -13.82 12.49 -1.83
C TYR A 352 -13.20 12.92 -0.49
N LEU A 353 -11.87 12.84 -0.36
CA LEU A 353 -11.19 13.25 0.86
C LEU A 353 -11.46 14.72 1.20
N LYS A 354 -11.46 15.60 0.19
CA LYS A 354 -11.76 17.02 0.39
C LYS A 354 -13.20 17.25 0.84
N LEU A 355 -14.16 16.54 0.25
CA LEU A 355 -15.56 16.60 0.68
C LEU A 355 -15.71 16.06 2.12
N ALA A 356 -15.06 14.95 2.45
CA ALA A 356 -15.07 14.37 3.79
C ALA A 356 -14.54 15.37 4.82
N ASP A 357 -13.36 15.96 4.57
CA ASP A 357 -12.75 16.97 5.45
C ASP A 357 -13.69 18.19 5.64
N LEU A 358 -14.35 18.67 4.58
CA LEU A 358 -15.31 19.77 4.69
C LEU A 358 -16.57 19.39 5.48
N TYR A 359 -17.11 18.19 5.28
CA TYR A 359 -18.27 17.71 6.05
C TYR A 359 -17.92 17.45 7.52
N MET A 360 -16.68 17.02 7.82
CA MET A 360 -16.17 16.96 9.19
C MET A 360 -16.12 18.32 9.85
N GLU A 361 -15.62 19.35 9.14
CA GLU A 361 -15.60 20.71 9.66
C GLU A 361 -17.01 21.25 9.98
N ASP A 362 -18.02 20.83 9.21
CA ASP A 362 -19.43 21.18 9.47
C ASP A 362 -20.12 20.30 10.52
N LEU A 363 -19.39 19.32 11.08
CA LEU A 363 -19.90 18.34 12.04
C LEU A 363 -21.04 17.47 11.44
N GLU A 364 -21.04 17.28 10.12
CA GLU A 364 -21.94 16.37 9.41
C GLU A 364 -21.31 14.96 9.32
N TYR A 365 -21.12 14.32 10.48
CA TYR A 365 -20.37 13.06 10.61
C TYR A 365 -20.86 11.92 9.72
N PRO A 366 -22.17 11.65 9.55
CA PRO A 366 -22.63 10.58 8.66
C PRO A 366 -22.20 10.78 7.21
N THR A 367 -22.32 12.02 6.71
CA THR A 367 -21.90 12.38 5.35
C THR A 367 -20.38 12.30 5.23
N ALA A 368 -19.66 12.78 6.23
CA ALA A 368 -18.21 12.76 6.26
C ALA A 368 -17.65 11.33 6.24
N GLN A 369 -18.18 10.42 7.06
CA GLN A 369 -17.79 9.01 7.08
C GLN A 369 -17.94 8.37 5.70
N ALA A 370 -19.11 8.54 5.07
CA ALA A 370 -19.36 7.97 3.74
C ALA A 370 -18.35 8.45 2.68
N TYR A 371 -17.93 9.72 2.77
CA TYR A 371 -16.88 10.26 1.90
C TYR A 371 -15.47 9.78 2.26
N TYR A 372 -15.15 9.60 3.55
CA TYR A 372 -13.87 9.00 3.96
C TYR A 372 -13.75 7.55 3.50
N ASP A 373 -14.80 6.74 3.67
CA ASP A 373 -14.84 5.36 3.20
C ASP A 373 -14.62 5.30 1.68
N SER A 374 -15.30 6.18 0.94
CA SER A 374 -15.12 6.30 -0.51
C SER A 374 -13.70 6.77 -0.87
N ALA A 375 -13.11 7.69 -0.12
CA ALA A 375 -11.74 8.15 -0.33
C ALA A 375 -10.73 7.01 -0.12
N LEU A 376 -10.85 6.24 0.96
CA LEU A 376 -9.94 5.14 1.31
C LEU A 376 -9.82 4.07 0.23
N VAL A 377 -10.90 3.81 -0.51
CA VAL A 377 -10.91 2.88 -1.66
C VAL A 377 -9.98 3.34 -2.78
N HIS A 378 -9.83 4.66 -2.95
CA HIS A 378 -9.07 5.27 -4.04
C HIS A 378 -7.73 5.91 -3.59
N MET A 379 -7.35 5.75 -2.32
CA MET A 379 -6.10 6.26 -1.78
C MET A 379 -4.95 5.28 -2.00
N ASP A 380 -3.84 5.78 -2.56
CA ASP A 380 -2.57 5.06 -2.67
C ASP A 380 -2.13 4.50 -1.30
N ASP A 381 -1.61 3.26 -1.27
CA ASP A 381 -1.13 2.63 -0.04
C ASP A 381 0.01 3.41 0.63
N ASP A 382 0.83 4.10 -0.16
CA ASP A 382 1.96 4.91 0.31
C ASP A 382 1.56 6.33 0.74
N SER A 383 0.26 6.66 0.78
CA SER A 383 -0.22 7.97 1.22
C SER A 383 -0.07 8.16 2.73
N GLU A 384 0.66 9.21 3.15
CA GLU A 384 0.91 9.53 4.56
C GLU A 384 -0.37 9.70 5.40
N ARG A 385 -1.45 10.23 4.79
CA ARG A 385 -2.74 10.43 5.47
C ARG A 385 -3.62 9.17 5.52
N LYS A 386 -3.25 8.06 4.88
CA LYS A 386 -4.14 6.89 4.77
C LYS A 386 -4.45 6.29 6.13
N ASP A 387 -3.45 6.16 7.00
CA ASP A 387 -3.62 5.65 8.36
C ASP A 387 -4.50 6.58 9.22
N GLU A 388 -4.30 7.90 9.10
CA GLU A 388 -5.13 8.91 9.77
C GLU A 388 -6.59 8.81 9.34
N VAL A 389 -6.85 8.80 8.04
CA VAL A 389 -8.20 8.73 7.48
C VAL A 389 -8.86 7.40 7.82
N SER A 390 -8.11 6.29 7.82
CA SER A 390 -8.63 4.97 8.20
C SER A 390 -9.02 4.91 9.67
N SER A 391 -8.21 5.49 10.56
CA SER A 391 -8.55 5.58 11.99
C SER A 391 -9.80 6.43 12.17
N LEU A 392 -9.85 7.60 11.53
CA LEU A 392 -10.98 8.51 11.64
C LEU A 392 -12.28 7.89 11.12
N ALA A 393 -12.25 7.21 9.96
CA ALA A 393 -13.41 6.50 9.42
C ALA A 393 -13.91 5.39 10.37
N SER A 394 -12.97 4.63 10.94
CA SER A 394 -13.28 3.61 11.95
C SER A 394 -13.91 4.21 13.22
N ASP A 395 -13.36 5.33 13.71
CA ASP A 395 -13.87 6.02 14.90
C ASP A 395 -15.26 6.61 14.66
N LEU A 396 -15.52 7.10 13.44
CA LEU A 396 -16.82 7.62 13.03
C LEU A 396 -17.88 6.52 12.88
N THR A 397 -17.50 5.27 12.64
CA THR A 397 -18.46 4.19 12.37
C THR A 397 -19.43 4.00 13.52
N SER A 398 -18.92 3.82 14.74
CA SER A 398 -19.80 3.63 15.90
C SER A 398 -20.64 4.87 16.20
N LEU A 399 -20.08 6.07 15.99
CA LEU A 399 -20.81 7.31 16.19
C LEU A 399 -21.98 7.41 15.21
N VAL A 400 -21.72 7.17 13.92
CA VAL A 400 -22.73 7.25 12.87
C VAL A 400 -23.78 6.16 13.04
N ASP A 401 -23.41 4.96 13.47
CA ASP A 401 -24.37 3.91 13.82
C ASP A 401 -25.33 4.38 14.92
N ASN A 402 -24.80 4.97 16.00
CA ASN A 402 -25.62 5.53 17.08
C ASN A 402 -26.50 6.70 16.59
N LEU A 403 -25.97 7.60 15.77
CA LEU A 403 -26.73 8.72 15.19
C LEU A 403 -27.85 8.25 14.26
N ASN A 404 -27.59 7.20 13.47
CA ASN A 404 -28.59 6.59 12.60
C ASN A 404 -29.69 5.93 13.42
N ILE A 405 -29.36 5.22 14.51
CA ILE A 405 -30.35 4.66 15.44
C ILE A 405 -31.22 5.76 16.03
N ILE A 406 -30.62 6.85 16.50
CA ILE A 406 -31.35 8.01 17.05
C ILE A 406 -32.31 8.58 16.00
N GLN A 407 -31.81 8.86 14.80
CA GLN A 407 -32.62 9.43 13.71
C GLN A 407 -33.75 8.49 13.26
N GLU A 408 -33.48 7.18 13.19
CA GLU A 408 -34.45 6.16 12.83
C GLU A 408 -35.57 6.10 13.88
N VAL A 409 -35.22 5.91 15.16
CA VAL A 409 -36.20 5.82 16.24
C VAL A 409 -37.01 7.11 16.34
N ASP A 410 -36.37 8.28 16.27
CA ASP A 410 -37.06 9.57 16.25
C ASP A 410 -38.09 9.67 15.14
N SER A 411 -37.71 9.25 13.92
CA SER A 411 -38.60 9.28 12.77
C SER A 411 -39.79 8.33 12.95
N LEU A 412 -39.56 7.14 13.51
CA LEU A 412 -40.61 6.15 13.79
C LEU A 412 -41.58 6.64 14.86
N LEU A 413 -41.07 7.22 15.96
CA LEU A 413 -41.88 7.74 17.05
C LEU A 413 -42.65 9.00 16.64
N ASP A 414 -42.05 9.91 15.86
CA ASP A 414 -42.75 11.08 15.32
C ASP A 414 -43.93 10.64 14.43
N LEU A 415 -43.73 9.62 13.58
CA LEU A 415 -44.82 9.02 12.81
C LEU A 415 -45.94 8.44 13.71
N CYS A 416 -45.59 7.85 14.85
CA CYS A 416 -46.57 7.34 15.81
C CYS A 416 -47.35 8.45 16.54
N ASP A 417 -46.70 9.60 16.78
CA ASP A 417 -47.29 10.75 17.49
C ASP A 417 -48.16 11.64 16.58
N MET A 418 -48.06 11.48 15.26
CA MET A 418 -48.96 12.12 14.30
C MET A 418 -50.42 11.67 14.45
N ASP A 419 -51.36 12.57 14.14
CA ASP A 419 -52.77 12.23 14.00
C ASP A 419 -52.97 11.06 13.02
N GLU A 420 -53.91 10.14 13.32
CA GLU A 420 -54.12 8.90 12.54
C GLU A 420 -54.24 9.15 11.02
N ASP A 421 -54.98 10.17 10.59
CA ASP A 421 -55.12 10.53 9.16
C ASP A 421 -53.81 11.07 8.56
N LEU A 422 -52.98 11.77 9.33
CA LEU A 422 -51.67 12.24 8.88
C LEU A 422 -50.67 11.08 8.78
N ARG A 423 -50.66 10.19 9.76
CA ARG A 423 -49.83 8.97 9.77
C ARG A 423 -50.14 8.07 8.57
N LEU A 424 -51.42 7.79 8.31
CA LEU A 424 -51.83 7.00 7.14
C LEU A 424 -51.38 7.62 5.82
N ARG A 425 -51.44 8.95 5.69
CA ARG A 425 -50.95 9.67 4.49
C ARG A 425 -49.43 9.67 4.38
N ALA A 426 -48.72 9.69 5.49
CA ALA A 426 -47.25 9.58 5.50
C ALA A 426 -46.83 8.19 5.00
N VAL A 427 -47.42 7.12 5.54
CA VAL A 427 -47.16 5.75 5.09
C VAL A 427 -47.54 5.54 3.62
N ASP A 428 -48.69 6.07 3.17
CA ASP A 428 -49.10 6.03 1.75
C ASP A 428 -48.11 6.78 0.85
N ARG A 429 -47.51 7.87 1.34
CA ARG A 429 -46.47 8.60 0.60
C ARG A 429 -45.20 7.78 0.47
N VAL A 430 -44.75 7.12 1.55
CA VAL A 430 -43.57 6.25 1.56
C VAL A 430 -43.78 5.04 0.63
N LEU A 431 -44.96 4.42 0.69
CA LEU A 431 -45.30 3.34 -0.23
C LEU A 431 -45.24 3.80 -1.70
N ARG A 432 -45.82 4.97 -2.01
CA ARG A 432 -45.75 5.53 -3.37
C ARG A 432 -44.35 5.92 -3.81
N SER A 433 -43.48 6.38 -2.90
CA SER A 433 -42.09 6.67 -3.26
C SER A 433 -41.35 5.39 -3.58
N MET A 434 -41.51 4.34 -2.78
CA MET A 434 -40.94 3.01 -3.07
C MET A 434 -41.45 2.45 -4.40
N GLU A 435 -42.75 2.56 -4.68
CA GLU A 435 -43.34 2.15 -5.96
C GLU A 435 -42.75 2.93 -7.14
N LEU A 436 -42.53 4.24 -6.97
CA LEU A 436 -41.96 5.11 -8.00
C LEU A 436 -40.47 4.80 -8.22
N GLU A 437 -39.70 4.59 -7.17
CA GLU A 437 -38.29 4.22 -7.23
C GLU A 437 -38.11 2.85 -7.88
N LEU A 438 -38.91 1.86 -7.48
CA LEU A 438 -38.94 0.57 -8.14
C LEU A 438 -39.24 0.71 -9.63
N LYS A 439 -40.23 1.54 -9.97
CA LYS A 439 -40.59 1.80 -11.37
C LYS A 439 -39.45 2.48 -12.13
N ARG A 440 -38.77 3.47 -11.56
CA ARG A 440 -37.60 4.12 -12.16
C ARG A 440 -36.46 3.14 -12.37
N ALA A 441 -36.12 2.36 -11.36
CA ALA A 441 -35.06 1.36 -11.45
C ALA A 441 -35.36 0.29 -12.52
N ARG A 442 -36.63 -0.10 -12.66
CA ARG A 442 -37.10 -0.95 -13.78
C ARG A 442 -36.93 -0.26 -15.13
N GLU A 443 -37.40 0.98 -15.27
CA GLU A 443 -37.32 1.74 -16.52
C GLU A 443 -35.85 1.97 -16.92
N GLU A 444 -34.96 2.28 -15.98
CA GLU A 444 -33.51 2.41 -16.20
C GLU A 444 -32.88 1.08 -16.62
N ARG A 445 -33.24 -0.03 -15.96
CA ARG A 445 -32.78 -1.37 -16.34
C ARG A 445 -33.27 -1.76 -17.73
N GLU A 446 -34.54 -1.49 -18.06
CA GLU A 446 -35.13 -1.73 -19.37
C GLU A 446 -34.46 -0.85 -20.45
N ALA A 447 -34.22 0.43 -20.16
CA ALA A 447 -33.54 1.35 -21.06
C ALA A 447 -32.06 0.95 -21.28
N ALA A 448 -31.35 0.53 -20.23
CA ALA A 448 -29.99 0.00 -20.33
C ALA A 448 -29.97 -1.32 -21.13
N ALA A 449 -30.95 -2.20 -20.92
CA ALA A 449 -31.11 -3.43 -21.69
C ALA A 449 -31.43 -3.15 -23.17
N GLU A 450 -32.29 -2.17 -23.45
CA GLU A 450 -32.64 -1.76 -24.81
C GLU A 450 -31.46 -1.08 -25.52
N ALA A 451 -30.69 -0.24 -24.81
CA ALA A 451 -29.45 0.35 -25.31
C ALA A 451 -28.38 -0.71 -25.60
N ALA A 452 -28.20 -1.68 -24.70
CA ALA A 452 -27.31 -2.82 -24.89
C ALA A 452 -27.76 -3.73 -26.05
N ALA A 453 -29.07 -3.95 -26.20
CA ALA A 453 -29.64 -4.72 -27.31
C ALA A 453 -29.51 -3.97 -28.64
N ALA A 454 -29.67 -2.64 -28.66
CA ALA A 454 -29.47 -1.79 -29.83
C ALA A 454 -27.99 -1.76 -30.25
N ALA A 455 -27.08 -1.65 -29.29
CA ALA A 455 -25.63 -1.77 -29.53
C ALA A 455 -25.26 -3.16 -30.08
N ALA A 456 -25.82 -4.22 -29.49
CA ALA A 456 -25.61 -5.60 -29.95
C ALA A 456 -26.26 -5.90 -31.32
N ALA A 457 -27.37 -5.23 -31.67
CA ALA A 457 -28.02 -5.35 -32.98
C ALA A 457 -27.31 -4.54 -34.07
N ALA A 458 -26.61 -3.45 -33.70
CA ALA A 458 -25.72 -2.71 -34.59
C ALA A 458 -24.41 -3.48 -34.87
N ASP A 459 -23.95 -4.30 -33.92
CA ASP A 459 -22.82 -5.21 -34.07
C ASP A 459 -23.24 -6.53 -34.77
N ASN A 460 -23.24 -6.53 -36.10
CA ASN A 460 -23.61 -7.70 -36.90
C ASN A 460 -22.47 -8.75 -37.03
N SER A 461 -21.48 -8.71 -36.12
CA SER A 461 -20.35 -9.62 -36.14
C SER A 461 -20.73 -11.00 -35.56
N GLY A 462 -20.41 -12.06 -36.31
CA GLY A 462 -20.49 -13.44 -35.85
C GLY A 462 -21.89 -14.05 -35.67
N ALA A 463 -22.91 -13.59 -36.41
CA ALA A 463 -24.19 -14.29 -36.50
C ALA A 463 -23.99 -15.77 -36.91
N GLY A 464 -24.27 -16.70 -35.99
CA GLY A 464 -24.06 -18.16 -36.17
C GLY A 464 -22.72 -18.71 -35.66
N MET A 465 -21.84 -17.88 -35.11
CA MET A 465 -20.59 -18.28 -34.45
C MET A 465 -20.81 -18.63 -32.96
N PHE A 466 -19.81 -19.26 -32.35
CA PHE A 466 -19.78 -19.55 -30.90
C PHE A 466 -20.09 -18.28 -30.08
N TRP A 467 -20.82 -18.43 -28.97
CA TRP A 467 -21.50 -17.33 -28.27
C TRP A 467 -20.66 -16.07 -27.94
N PRO A 468 -19.34 -16.12 -27.62
CA PRO A 468 -18.54 -14.93 -27.34
C PRO A 468 -18.30 -14.02 -28.56
N TYR A 469 -18.54 -14.54 -29.77
CA TYR A 469 -18.36 -13.81 -31.02
C TYR A 469 -19.69 -13.39 -31.64
N ASN A 470 -20.82 -13.72 -30.99
CA ASN A 470 -22.14 -13.35 -31.44
C ASN A 470 -22.67 -12.27 -30.50
N GLY A 471 -22.71 -11.02 -30.97
CA GLY A 471 -23.19 -9.87 -30.19
C GLY A 471 -24.55 -10.11 -29.53
N GLN A 472 -25.48 -10.76 -30.24
CA GLN A 472 -26.82 -11.06 -29.74
C GLN A 472 -26.83 -12.13 -28.63
N LEU A 473 -26.02 -13.19 -28.75
CA LEU A 473 -25.90 -14.22 -27.70
C LEU A 473 -25.14 -13.70 -26.48
N ARG A 474 -24.13 -12.85 -26.66
CA ARG A 474 -23.45 -12.16 -25.54
C ARG A 474 -24.43 -11.29 -24.77
N ALA A 475 -25.17 -10.43 -25.47
CA ALA A 475 -26.16 -9.57 -24.85
C ALA A 475 -27.25 -10.39 -24.13
N SER A 476 -27.80 -11.44 -24.76
CA SER A 476 -28.79 -12.29 -24.10
C SER A 476 -28.21 -13.07 -22.91
N GLY A 477 -26.96 -13.52 -23.00
CA GLY A 477 -26.26 -14.23 -21.94
C GLY A 477 -25.95 -13.34 -20.75
N GLN A 478 -25.53 -12.10 -21.00
CA GLN A 478 -25.35 -11.07 -19.98
C GLN A 478 -26.68 -10.73 -19.30
N GLN A 479 -27.77 -10.59 -20.06
CA GLN A 479 -29.11 -10.36 -19.49
C GLN A 479 -29.57 -11.54 -18.63
N GLN A 480 -29.38 -12.79 -19.09
CA GLN A 480 -29.68 -13.98 -18.30
C GLN A 480 -28.84 -14.06 -17.03
N PHE A 481 -27.55 -13.72 -17.13
CA PHE A 481 -26.65 -13.67 -15.98
C PHE A 481 -27.12 -12.66 -14.95
N LEU A 482 -27.37 -11.41 -15.36
CA LEU A 482 -27.87 -10.35 -14.48
C LEU A 482 -29.24 -10.71 -13.89
N SER A 483 -30.11 -11.40 -14.65
CA SER A 483 -31.42 -11.84 -14.15
C SER A 483 -31.33 -12.90 -13.05
N TYR A 484 -30.30 -13.75 -13.11
CA TYR A 484 -30.17 -14.87 -12.18
C TYR A 484 -29.23 -14.54 -10.99
N TRP A 485 -28.21 -13.70 -11.24
CA TRP A 485 -27.12 -13.47 -10.28
C TRP A 485 -26.99 -12.01 -9.82
N GLY A 486 -27.66 -11.05 -10.46
CA GLY A 486 -27.50 -9.62 -10.19
C GLY A 486 -26.14 -9.05 -10.62
N GLY A 487 -25.81 -7.85 -10.13
CA GLY A 487 -24.52 -7.18 -10.39
C GLY A 487 -23.41 -7.69 -9.48
N ARG A 488 -22.85 -8.87 -9.78
CA ARG A 488 -21.74 -9.45 -9.01
C ARG A 488 -20.40 -8.80 -9.37
N VAL A 489 -19.59 -8.50 -8.36
CA VAL A 489 -18.20 -8.05 -8.52
C VAL A 489 -17.34 -9.20 -9.06
N LEU A 490 -16.30 -8.89 -9.82
CA LEU A 490 -15.40 -9.88 -10.40
C LEU A 490 -14.42 -10.41 -9.34
N GLU A 491 -14.71 -11.57 -8.76
CA GLU A 491 -13.90 -12.20 -7.73
C GLU A 491 -13.96 -13.75 -7.80
N ASP A 492 -13.00 -14.42 -7.17
CA ASP A 492 -12.97 -15.88 -7.10
C ASP A 492 -14.12 -16.44 -6.25
N ASP A 493 -14.70 -17.57 -6.67
CA ASP A 493 -15.88 -18.20 -6.06
C ASP A 493 -17.18 -17.35 -6.09
N TRP A 494 -17.32 -16.39 -7.01
CA TRP A 494 -18.51 -15.50 -7.14
C TRP A 494 -19.90 -16.20 -7.19
N ARG A 495 -19.94 -17.52 -7.43
CA ARG A 495 -21.18 -18.34 -7.48
C ARG A 495 -21.68 -18.81 -6.11
N ARG A 496 -20.98 -18.54 -5.02
CA ARG A 496 -21.41 -18.94 -3.66
C ARG A 496 -22.30 -17.84 -3.07
N SER A 497 -23.53 -18.18 -2.70
CA SER A 497 -24.53 -17.24 -2.18
C SER A 497 -24.14 -16.60 -0.84
N ASN A 498 -23.38 -17.31 0.00
CA ASN A 498 -22.90 -16.85 1.31
C ASN A 498 -21.37 -16.83 1.37
N LYS A 499 -20.79 -15.68 1.01
CA LYS A 499 -19.40 -15.35 1.40
C LYS A 499 -19.33 -14.23 2.45
N MET A 500 -20.38 -13.39 2.56
CA MET A 500 -20.42 -12.27 3.53
C MET A 500 -20.80 -12.67 4.96
N SER A 501 -21.53 -13.77 5.16
CA SER A 501 -21.88 -14.24 6.52
C SER A 501 -20.76 -15.00 7.24
N ASN A 502 -19.60 -15.22 6.59
CA ASN A 502 -18.48 -15.96 7.16
C ASN A 502 -17.20 -15.12 7.34
N LEU A 503 -17.25 -13.79 7.12
CA LEU A 503 -16.07 -12.91 7.24
C LEU A 503 -16.13 -11.91 8.42
N PHE A 504 -17.24 -11.86 9.16
CA PHE A 504 -17.41 -11.00 10.34
C PHE A 504 -18.11 -11.71 11.51
N VAL A 505 -17.78 -12.98 11.73
CA VAL A 505 -18.06 -13.63 13.02
C VAL A 505 -16.73 -13.72 13.75
N ASP A 506 -16.47 -12.74 14.61
CA ASP A 506 -15.55 -12.97 15.73
C ASP A 506 -16.13 -14.11 16.59
N GLU A 507 -15.27 -15.08 16.91
CA GLU A 507 -15.58 -16.18 17.81
C GLU A 507 -15.79 -15.63 19.23
N GLU A 508 -17.00 -15.21 19.59
CA GLU A 508 -17.42 -15.18 21.00
C GLU A 508 -18.94 -15.38 21.18
N GLU A 509 -19.24 -16.34 22.07
CA GLU A 509 -20.53 -16.76 22.61
C GLU A 509 -21.59 -17.39 21.68
N GLY A 510 -21.72 -18.72 21.83
CA GLY A 510 -22.79 -19.50 21.26
C GLY A 510 -24.05 -19.47 22.11
N GLU A 511 -25.12 -18.92 21.55
CA GLU A 511 -26.49 -19.39 21.80
C GLU A 511 -26.98 -20.19 20.58
N ASP A 512 -27.54 -21.37 20.88
CA ASP A 512 -28.12 -22.30 19.90
C ASP A 512 -29.30 -21.65 19.15
N LEU A 513 -29.03 -21.02 18.00
CA LEU A 513 -30.05 -20.79 16.97
C LEU A 513 -30.08 -22.00 16.04
N GLU A 514 -31.12 -22.82 16.20
CA GLU A 514 -31.47 -23.88 15.25
C GLU A 514 -31.60 -23.27 13.85
N ALA A 515 -30.62 -23.55 12.98
CA ALA A 515 -30.69 -23.22 11.57
C ALA A 515 -31.79 -24.08 10.91
N SER A 516 -33.00 -23.54 10.82
CA SER A 516 -34.00 -24.01 9.88
C SER A 516 -33.49 -23.76 8.48
N GLY A 517 -33.11 -24.84 7.80
CA GLY A 517 -32.75 -24.86 6.38
C GLY A 517 -33.97 -24.63 5.50
N GLU A 518 -34.44 -23.39 5.45
CA GLU A 518 -35.24 -22.91 4.32
C GLU A 518 -34.26 -22.41 3.26
N GLU A 519 -34.36 -22.98 2.05
CA GLU A 519 -33.76 -22.42 0.86
C GLU A 519 -34.36 -21.02 0.66
N GLU A 520 -33.64 -19.95 1.03
CA GLU A 520 -34.04 -18.59 0.64
C GLU A 520 -34.13 -18.52 -0.88
N GLU A 521 -35.34 -18.44 -1.41
CA GLU A 521 -35.58 -18.04 -2.79
C GLU A 521 -34.93 -16.65 -2.97
N ILE A 522 -34.00 -16.55 -3.93
CA ILE A 522 -33.43 -15.26 -4.33
C ILE A 522 -34.58 -14.46 -4.97
N LEU A 523 -35.25 -13.65 -4.15
CA LEU A 523 -36.32 -12.75 -4.55
C LEU A 523 -35.72 -11.65 -5.43
N ASP A 524 -36.30 -11.44 -6.63
CA ASP A 524 -35.85 -10.36 -7.53
C ASP A 524 -36.08 -9.00 -6.83
N PRO A 525 -35.04 -8.22 -6.50
CA PRO A 525 -35.19 -6.95 -5.80
C PRO A 525 -36.07 -5.95 -6.56
N LEU A 526 -36.27 -6.18 -7.86
CA LEU A 526 -37.10 -5.34 -8.70
C LEU A 526 -38.55 -5.85 -8.85
N ASP A 527 -39.00 -6.93 -8.22
CA ASP A 527 -40.40 -7.39 -8.28
C ASP A 527 -41.33 -6.51 -7.41
N PRO A 528 -42.48 -5.98 -7.89
CA PRO A 528 -43.36 -5.17 -7.07
C PRO A 528 -44.08 -6.01 -6.02
N ALA A 529 -44.07 -7.35 -6.16
CA ALA A 529 -44.58 -8.26 -5.14
C ALA A 529 -43.69 -8.27 -3.88
N ASN A 530 -42.45 -7.79 -3.97
CA ASN A 530 -41.51 -7.71 -2.84
C ASN A 530 -41.60 -6.37 -2.10
N LEU A 531 -42.41 -5.42 -2.56
CA LEU A 531 -42.69 -4.23 -1.77
C LEU A 531 -43.57 -4.60 -0.56
N PRO A 532 -43.26 -4.06 0.62
CA PRO A 532 -44.14 -4.20 1.77
C PRO A 532 -45.49 -3.56 1.48
N THR A 533 -46.56 -4.22 1.91
CA THR A 533 -47.91 -3.71 1.80
C THR A 533 -48.14 -2.56 2.77
N PHE A 534 -49.16 -1.74 2.50
CA PHE A 534 -49.55 -0.66 3.39
C PHE A 534 -49.84 -1.12 4.83
N GLU A 535 -50.44 -2.32 4.99
CA GLU A 535 -50.73 -2.90 6.31
C GLU A 535 -49.45 -3.37 7.02
N GLU A 536 -48.49 -3.95 6.29
CA GLU A 536 -47.20 -4.36 6.85
C GLU A 536 -46.37 -3.16 7.31
N LEU A 537 -46.34 -2.07 6.54
CA LEU A 537 -45.67 -0.83 6.93
C LEU A 537 -46.28 -0.21 8.19
N LEU A 538 -47.60 -0.25 8.34
CA LEU A 538 -48.26 0.22 9.55
C LEU A 538 -48.00 -0.70 10.75
N ALA A 539 -47.95 -2.01 10.54
CA ALA A 539 -47.69 -2.98 11.58
C ALA A 539 -46.24 -2.94 12.08
N ALA A 540 -45.31 -2.50 11.23
CA ALA A 540 -43.90 -2.30 11.59
C ALA A 540 -43.64 -1.07 12.47
N LEU A 541 -44.59 -0.13 12.57
CA LEU A 541 -44.40 1.05 13.41
C LEU A 541 -44.50 0.68 14.91
N PRO A 542 -43.55 1.11 15.75
CA PRO A 542 -43.50 0.79 17.18
C PRO A 542 -44.49 1.64 18.00
N CYS A 543 -45.74 1.76 17.56
CA CYS A 543 -46.72 2.63 18.21
C CYS A 543 -47.42 1.98 19.43
N GLU A 544 -47.27 0.67 19.60
CA GLU A 544 -47.79 -0.03 20.78
C GLU A 544 -46.95 0.32 22.02
N PRO A 545 -47.55 0.46 23.21
CA PRO A 545 -46.84 0.95 24.39
C PRO A 545 -45.58 0.16 24.76
N GLU A 546 -45.59 -1.16 24.61
CA GLU A 546 -44.42 -2.01 24.92
C GLU A 546 -43.31 -1.86 23.86
N ALA A 547 -43.68 -1.83 22.57
CA ALA A 547 -42.72 -1.63 21.49
C ALA A 547 -42.09 -0.23 21.56
N ARG A 548 -42.88 0.79 21.89
CA ARG A 548 -42.39 2.16 22.08
C ARG A 548 -41.33 2.25 23.16
N VAL A 549 -41.58 1.65 24.33
CA VAL A 549 -40.61 1.66 25.44
C VAL A 549 -39.30 0.96 25.02
N SER A 550 -39.39 -0.15 24.30
CA SER A 550 -38.19 -0.84 23.78
C SER A 550 -37.38 0.02 22.82
N GLU A 551 -38.04 0.78 21.93
CA GLU A 551 -37.35 1.68 21.00
C GLU A 551 -36.78 2.93 21.71
N GLU A 552 -37.50 3.46 22.71
CA GLU A 552 -37.00 4.56 23.56
C GLU A 552 -35.78 4.13 24.38
N GLU A 553 -35.71 2.87 24.85
CA GLU A 553 -34.52 2.30 25.49
C GLU A 553 -33.35 2.17 24.50
N ARG A 554 -33.61 1.67 23.28
CA ARG A 554 -32.60 1.59 22.19
C ARG A 554 -32.04 2.98 21.85
N MET A 555 -32.91 3.98 21.81
CA MET A 555 -32.51 5.37 21.56
C MET A 555 -31.72 5.96 22.72
N ALA A 556 -32.10 5.68 23.99
CA ALA A 556 -31.35 6.13 25.17
C ALA A 556 -29.92 5.58 25.18
N GLU A 557 -29.76 4.28 24.85
CA GLU A 557 -28.45 3.65 24.70
C GLU A 557 -27.63 4.33 23.59
N ALA A 558 -28.24 4.56 22.43
CA ALA A 558 -27.58 5.22 21.31
C ALA A 558 -27.14 6.66 21.65
N TYR A 559 -27.98 7.47 22.32
CA TYR A 559 -27.59 8.80 22.80
C TYR A 559 -26.42 8.72 23.79
N TYR A 560 -26.46 7.78 24.73
CA TYR A 560 -25.40 7.63 25.72
C TYR A 560 -24.06 7.29 25.06
N ASN A 561 -24.07 6.31 24.16
CA ASN A 561 -22.90 5.84 23.41
C ASN A 561 -22.39 6.91 22.41
N ALA A 562 -23.29 7.64 21.73
CA ALA A 562 -22.90 8.75 20.86
C ALA A 562 -22.16 9.84 21.66
N GLY A 563 -22.63 10.20 22.86
CA GLY A 563 -21.93 11.15 23.72
C GLY A 563 -20.55 10.65 24.18
N LEU A 564 -20.41 9.33 24.42
CA LEU A 564 -19.11 8.73 24.72
C LEU A 564 -18.18 8.77 23.52
N ASP A 565 -18.67 8.44 22.33
CA ASP A 565 -17.88 8.51 21.09
C ASP A 565 -17.42 9.95 20.81
N TYR A 566 -18.28 10.94 21.00
CA TYR A 566 -17.90 12.35 20.90
C TYR A 566 -16.76 12.71 21.84
N ARG A 567 -16.84 12.31 23.11
CA ARG A 567 -15.80 12.63 24.11
C ARG A 567 -14.51 11.85 23.89
N GLU A 568 -14.59 10.53 23.83
CA GLU A 568 -13.42 9.65 23.90
C GLU A 568 -12.72 9.50 22.55
N LYS A 569 -13.47 9.48 21.44
CA LYS A 569 -12.91 9.27 20.09
C LYS A 569 -12.64 10.58 19.37
N LEU A 570 -13.58 11.52 19.42
CA LEU A 570 -13.48 12.78 18.69
C LEU A 570 -12.94 13.95 19.55
N SER A 571 -12.82 13.77 20.87
CA SER A 571 -12.46 14.86 21.80
C SER A 571 -13.37 16.09 21.68
N ASP A 572 -14.62 15.90 21.24
CA ASP A 572 -15.63 16.96 21.10
C ASP A 572 -16.52 17.01 22.34
N ASN A 573 -16.01 17.69 23.38
CA ASN A 573 -16.71 17.85 24.64
C ASN A 573 -18.03 18.64 24.50
N GLU A 574 -18.14 19.54 23.52
CA GLU A 574 -19.35 20.35 23.33
C GLU A 574 -20.48 19.48 22.78
N LYS A 575 -20.20 18.69 21.73
CA LYS A 575 -21.18 17.74 21.18
C LYS A 575 -21.58 16.66 22.18
N ALA A 576 -20.62 16.12 22.94
CA ALA A 576 -20.91 15.14 23.99
C ALA A 576 -21.92 15.69 25.03
N ILE A 577 -21.70 16.93 25.50
CA ILE A 577 -22.62 17.60 26.43
C ILE A 577 -24.00 17.79 25.80
N GLU A 578 -24.07 18.31 24.57
CA GLU A 578 -25.36 18.51 23.85
C GLU A 578 -26.14 17.19 23.76
N THR A 579 -25.47 16.10 23.38
CA THR A 579 -26.09 14.77 23.22
C THR A 579 -26.61 14.19 24.54
N TRP A 580 -25.85 14.30 25.64
CA TRP A 580 -26.33 13.79 26.94
C TRP A 580 -27.40 14.68 27.58
N VAL A 581 -27.38 15.99 27.36
CA VAL A 581 -28.47 16.88 27.79
C VAL A 581 -29.76 16.51 27.05
N GLU A 582 -29.69 16.27 25.74
CA GLU A 582 -30.84 15.84 24.96
C GLU A 582 -31.40 14.49 25.45
N LEU A 583 -30.53 13.51 25.77
CA LEU A 583 -30.95 12.25 26.41
C LEU A 583 -31.76 12.50 27.68
N ILE A 584 -31.27 13.36 28.57
CA ILE A 584 -31.90 13.66 29.86
C ILE A 584 -33.25 14.37 29.67
N GLU A 585 -33.33 15.33 28.77
CA GLU A 585 -34.55 16.09 28.52
C GLU A 585 -35.64 15.26 27.85
N ARG A 586 -35.27 14.33 26.96
CA ARG A 586 -36.21 13.55 26.15
C ARG A 586 -36.57 12.21 26.79
N LEU A 587 -35.67 11.59 27.56
CA LEU A 587 -35.78 10.22 28.06
C LEU A 587 -35.53 10.16 29.58
N ASP A 588 -36.37 10.87 30.33
CA ASP A 588 -36.26 11.08 31.79
C ASP A 588 -36.34 9.79 32.63
N SER A 589 -37.02 8.76 32.12
CA SER A 589 -37.16 7.45 32.76
C SER A 589 -36.14 6.40 32.32
N SER A 590 -35.16 6.76 31.48
CA SER A 590 -34.17 5.81 30.95
C SER A 590 -33.23 5.26 32.02
N ALA A 591 -32.75 4.03 31.82
CA ALA A 591 -31.72 3.42 32.66
C ALA A 591 -30.37 4.18 32.59
N PHE A 592 -30.13 4.89 31.47
CA PHE A 592 -28.94 5.70 31.23
C PHE A 592 -29.02 7.11 31.82
N HIS A 593 -30.15 7.52 32.40
CA HIS A 593 -30.29 8.85 32.97
C HIS A 593 -29.28 9.15 34.10
N PRO A 594 -29.03 8.24 35.08
CA PRO A 594 -28.01 8.46 36.10
C PRO A 594 -26.59 8.50 35.55
N THR A 595 -26.29 7.65 34.55
CA THR A 595 -24.96 7.59 33.92
C THR A 595 -24.68 8.82 33.08
N ALA A 596 -25.67 9.32 32.31
CA ALA A 596 -25.56 10.55 31.54
C ALA A 596 -25.27 11.78 32.42
N HIS A 597 -25.95 11.91 33.56
CA HIS A 597 -25.63 12.96 34.55
C HIS A 597 -24.19 12.86 35.04
N TYR A 598 -23.72 11.65 35.32
CA TYR A 598 -22.34 11.41 35.76
C TYR A 598 -21.32 11.76 34.67
N GLN A 599 -21.60 11.42 33.41
CA GLN A 599 -20.74 11.82 32.29
C GLN A 599 -20.70 13.35 32.13
N LEU A 600 -21.84 14.04 32.25
CA LEU A 600 -21.88 15.50 32.23
C LEU A 600 -21.04 16.12 33.35
N PHE A 601 -21.15 15.62 34.58
CA PHE A 601 -20.29 16.04 35.69
C PHE A 601 -18.80 15.90 35.33
N ARG A 602 -18.39 14.73 34.83
CA ARG A 602 -16.99 14.46 34.46
C ARG A 602 -16.51 15.37 33.34
N THR A 603 -17.30 15.53 32.29
CA THR A 603 -16.92 16.34 31.14
C THR A 603 -16.83 17.83 31.50
N TYR A 604 -17.76 18.38 32.30
CA TYR A 604 -17.62 19.75 32.80
C TYR A 604 -16.41 19.91 33.73
N LEU A 605 -16.13 18.93 34.59
CA LEU A 605 -14.96 18.96 35.48
C LEU A 605 -13.65 18.98 34.68
N GLU A 606 -13.56 18.16 33.64
CA GLU A 606 -12.43 18.14 32.72
C GLU A 606 -12.25 19.49 32.03
N ARG A 607 -13.31 20.06 31.44
CA ARG A 607 -13.25 21.40 30.81
C ARG A 607 -12.85 22.50 31.79
N GLU A 608 -13.34 22.46 33.02
CA GLU A 608 -12.97 23.42 34.07
C GLU A 608 -11.48 23.34 34.43
N ILE A 609 -10.89 22.14 34.41
CA ILE A 609 -9.48 21.90 34.77
C ILE A 609 -8.55 22.14 33.58
N GLU A 610 -8.86 21.58 32.41
CA GLU A 610 -7.99 21.55 31.23
C GLU A 610 -8.16 22.79 30.35
N GLU A 611 -9.40 23.18 30.06
CA GLU A 611 -9.73 24.33 29.22
C GLU A 611 -9.84 25.64 30.03
N ASN A 612 -9.82 25.57 31.37
CA ASN A 612 -10.14 26.68 32.27
C ASN A 612 -11.50 27.33 31.93
N TYR A 613 -12.46 26.47 31.54
CA TYR A 613 -13.81 26.86 31.15
C TYR A 613 -14.59 27.43 32.34
N GLN A 614 -15.23 28.58 32.15
CA GLN A 614 -16.18 29.18 33.11
C GLN A 614 -17.28 29.93 32.36
N ASN A 615 -18.54 29.64 32.67
CA ASN A 615 -19.68 30.37 32.11
C ASN A 615 -20.53 31.03 33.22
N PRO A 616 -20.34 32.34 33.49
CA PRO A 616 -21.09 33.05 34.53
C PRO A 616 -22.57 33.31 34.20
N PHE A 617 -23.02 33.02 32.98
CA PHE A 617 -24.38 33.28 32.51
C PHE A 617 -25.25 32.02 32.48
N CYS A 618 -24.70 30.88 32.88
CA CYS A 618 -25.35 29.57 32.83
C CYS A 618 -25.18 28.88 34.19
N ASP A 619 -26.30 28.59 34.85
CA ASP A 619 -26.31 28.02 36.20
C ASP A 619 -26.02 26.51 36.20
N ASP A 620 -26.28 25.82 35.09
CA ASP A 620 -26.14 24.39 34.83
C ASP A 620 -24.89 24.01 34.00
N CYS A 621 -24.13 24.99 33.51
CA CYS A 621 -22.91 24.76 32.74
C CYS A 621 -21.66 24.61 33.63
N ASN A 622 -21.73 23.82 34.70
CA ASN A 622 -20.61 23.58 35.61
C ASN A 622 -20.69 22.21 36.26
N SER A 623 -19.54 21.68 36.69
CA SER A 623 -19.43 20.36 37.30
C SER A 623 -20.25 20.26 38.60
N GLN A 624 -20.24 21.30 39.43
CA GLN A 624 -20.93 21.30 40.72
C GLN A 624 -22.44 21.11 40.59
N PHE A 625 -23.08 21.72 39.60
CA PHE A 625 -24.50 21.56 39.34
C PHE A 625 -24.87 20.10 39.08
N TRP A 626 -24.16 19.44 38.15
CA TRP A 626 -24.41 18.05 37.82
C TRP A 626 -24.09 17.09 38.97
N ALA A 627 -23.06 17.40 39.77
CA ALA A 627 -22.76 16.66 40.99
C ALA A 627 -23.91 16.72 42.02
N ASP A 628 -24.42 17.94 42.28
CA ASP A 628 -25.55 18.14 43.19
C ASP A 628 -26.82 17.45 42.68
N GLU A 629 -27.03 17.43 41.36
CA GLU A 629 -28.19 16.81 40.72
C GLU A 629 -28.18 15.28 40.86
N ILE A 630 -27.03 14.63 40.72
CA ILE A 630 -26.87 13.18 40.93
C ILE A 630 -27.18 12.80 42.38
N VAL A 631 -26.64 13.54 43.35
CA VAL A 631 -26.90 13.29 44.78
C VAL A 631 -28.38 13.51 45.12
N ARG A 632 -29.02 14.50 44.48
CA ARG A 632 -30.43 14.83 44.69
C ARG A 632 -31.39 13.81 44.08
N LEU A 633 -31.15 13.39 42.84
CA LEU A 633 -32.03 12.48 42.09
C LEU A 633 -31.74 11.00 42.39
N TYR A 634 -30.48 10.63 42.62
CA TYR A 634 -30.02 9.25 42.76
C TYR A 634 -29.25 8.99 44.06
N PRO A 635 -29.81 9.31 45.23
CA PRO A 635 -29.12 9.13 46.50
C PRO A 635 -28.77 7.65 46.74
N GLY A 636 -27.50 7.37 47.04
CA GLY A 636 -27.00 6.03 47.34
C GLY A 636 -26.71 5.13 46.13
N SER A 637 -26.90 5.64 44.90
CA SER A 637 -26.36 5.05 43.66
C SER A 637 -24.83 5.02 43.69
N GLU A 638 -24.22 4.16 42.87
CA GLU A 638 -22.75 4.08 42.75
C GLU A 638 -22.16 5.44 42.33
N TRP A 639 -22.82 6.15 41.41
CA TRP A 639 -22.42 7.48 40.95
C TRP A 639 -22.48 8.54 42.06
N ALA A 640 -23.54 8.55 42.88
CA ALA A 640 -23.63 9.45 44.02
C ALA A 640 -22.53 9.16 45.06
N ARG A 641 -22.18 7.88 45.28
CA ARG A 641 -21.08 7.50 46.17
C ARG A 641 -19.72 7.93 45.63
N LEU A 642 -19.47 7.78 44.32
CA LEU A 642 -18.24 8.22 43.68
C LEU A 642 -18.04 9.75 43.75
N ILE A 643 -19.13 10.51 43.81
CA ILE A 643 -19.09 11.98 43.97
C ILE A 643 -18.85 12.38 45.42
N GLU A 644 -19.54 11.71 46.37
CA GLU A 644 -19.39 11.98 47.81
C GLU A 644 -18.02 11.51 48.35
N ASP A 645 -17.46 10.43 47.78
CA ASP A 645 -16.16 9.87 48.11
C ASP A 645 -15.38 9.52 46.82
N PRO A 646 -14.53 10.43 46.31
CA PRO A 646 -13.72 10.21 45.11
C PRO A 646 -12.70 9.07 45.22
N ASP A 647 -12.37 8.64 46.44
CA ASP A 647 -11.49 7.48 46.71
C ASP A 647 -12.30 6.18 46.89
N PHE A 648 -13.61 6.20 46.64
CA PHE A 648 -14.48 5.02 46.67
C PHE A 648 -14.05 4.00 45.61
N LYS A 649 -13.12 3.14 45.99
CA LYS A 649 -12.81 1.90 45.28
C LYS A 649 -13.84 0.86 45.70
N ASP A 650 -14.38 0.14 44.73
CA ASP A 650 -15.23 -1.02 45.00
C ASP A 650 -14.50 -1.93 46.01
N GLU A 651 -15.13 -2.19 47.15
CA GLU A 651 -14.54 -3.05 48.20
C GLU A 651 -14.17 -4.42 47.62
N GLU A 652 -14.91 -4.87 46.60
CA GLU A 652 -14.64 -6.09 45.85
C GLU A 652 -13.38 -5.98 44.99
N GLU A 653 -13.14 -4.84 44.34
CA GLU A 653 -11.97 -4.60 43.50
C GLU A 653 -10.69 -4.44 44.34
N LEU A 654 -10.76 -3.75 45.48
CA LEU A 654 -9.68 -3.72 46.46
C LEU A 654 -9.34 -5.13 46.98
N LEU A 655 -10.36 -5.93 47.28
CA LEU A 655 -10.16 -7.32 47.73
C LEU A 655 -9.52 -8.17 46.62
N ARG A 656 -9.98 -8.03 45.37
CA ARG A 656 -9.43 -8.70 44.20
C ARG A 656 -7.99 -8.29 43.94
N GLU A 657 -7.65 -7.02 44.07
CA GLU A 657 -6.29 -6.49 43.88
C GLU A 657 -5.32 -6.98 44.97
N VAL A 658 -5.75 -6.98 46.23
CA VAL A 658 -4.97 -7.56 47.34
C VAL A 658 -4.77 -9.07 47.14
N GLN A 659 -5.81 -9.81 46.74
CA GLN A 659 -5.69 -11.24 46.43
C GLN A 659 -4.76 -11.49 45.24
N ARG A 660 -4.79 -10.62 44.21
CA ARG A 660 -3.89 -10.66 43.05
C ARG A 660 -2.43 -10.51 43.46
N GLU A 661 -2.10 -9.51 44.28
CA GLU A 661 -0.73 -9.28 44.76
C GLU A 661 -0.18 -10.50 45.53
N VAL A 662 -1.01 -11.14 46.35
CA VAL A 662 -0.64 -12.35 47.09
C VAL A 662 -0.42 -13.53 46.11
N TYR A 663 -1.27 -13.69 45.09
CA TYR A 663 -1.11 -14.71 44.06
C TYR A 663 0.19 -14.52 43.26
N GLU A 664 0.45 -13.30 42.77
CA GLU A 664 1.66 -12.95 42.01
C GLU A 664 2.94 -13.18 42.81
N SER A 665 2.93 -12.87 44.11
CA SER A 665 4.03 -13.16 45.03
C SER A 665 4.35 -14.66 45.10
N LEU A 666 3.33 -15.53 45.15
CA LEU A 666 3.50 -16.98 45.18
C LEU A 666 3.90 -17.54 43.81
N LEU A 667 3.37 -16.99 42.72
CA LEU A 667 3.76 -17.33 41.35
C LEU A 667 5.24 -16.98 41.07
N SER A 668 5.70 -15.82 41.54
CA SER A 668 7.11 -15.42 41.45
C SER A 668 8.03 -16.42 42.16
N ARG A 669 7.64 -16.90 43.35
CA ARG A 669 8.38 -17.94 44.08
C ARG A 669 8.38 -19.28 43.34
N TYR A 670 7.28 -19.64 42.68
CA TYR A 670 7.22 -20.81 41.81
C TYR A 670 8.28 -20.76 40.69
N TYR A 671 8.43 -19.62 40.00
CA TYR A 671 9.47 -19.46 38.97
C TYR A 671 10.91 -19.56 39.53
N THR A 672 11.12 -19.20 40.80
CA THR A 672 12.39 -19.44 41.50
C THR A 672 12.59 -20.88 41.99
N LYS A 673 11.65 -21.78 41.66
CA LYS A 673 11.63 -23.23 41.97
C LYS A 673 11.46 -23.58 43.46
N ASP A 674 10.91 -22.67 44.27
CA ASP A 674 10.62 -22.92 45.69
C ASP A 674 9.29 -23.67 45.90
N TYR A 675 9.11 -24.79 45.19
CA TYR A 675 7.83 -25.49 45.09
C TYR A 675 7.29 -26.01 46.43
N GLN A 676 8.18 -26.44 47.35
CA GLN A 676 7.76 -26.97 48.65
C GLN A 676 7.13 -25.91 49.55
N ARG A 677 7.69 -24.69 49.57
CA ARG A 677 7.13 -23.59 50.36
C ARG A 677 5.89 -23.03 49.72
N VAL A 678 5.87 -22.88 48.39
CA VAL A 678 4.68 -22.42 47.66
C VAL A 678 3.49 -23.34 47.91
N LEU A 679 3.66 -24.67 47.94
CA LEU A 679 2.57 -25.60 48.27
C LEU A 679 1.99 -25.37 49.67
N LEU A 680 2.84 -25.17 50.68
CA LEU A 680 2.40 -24.94 52.05
C LEU A 680 1.70 -23.58 52.20
N ASP A 681 2.23 -22.54 51.55
CA ASP A 681 1.67 -21.20 51.59
C ASP A 681 0.32 -21.14 50.86
N ILE A 682 0.15 -21.86 49.74
CA ILE A 682 -1.13 -21.96 49.02
C ILE A 682 -2.21 -22.61 49.90
N ASP A 683 -1.89 -23.72 50.58
CA ASP A 683 -2.84 -24.40 51.46
C ASP A 683 -3.29 -23.48 52.63
N GLU A 684 -2.43 -22.58 53.11
CA GLU A 684 -2.76 -21.57 54.13
C GLU A 684 -3.69 -20.48 53.58
N VAL A 685 -3.39 -19.95 52.38
CA VAL A 685 -4.21 -18.91 51.73
C VAL A 685 -5.61 -19.42 51.42
N VAL A 686 -5.73 -20.61 50.80
CA VAL A 686 -7.02 -21.21 50.42
C VAL A 686 -7.84 -21.61 51.67
N ALA A 687 -7.19 -21.98 52.78
CA ALA A 687 -7.88 -22.29 54.03
C ALA A 687 -8.35 -21.04 54.80
N ALA A 688 -7.63 -19.93 54.69
CA ALA A 688 -7.96 -18.68 55.36
C ALA A 688 -9.05 -17.88 54.62
N ASP A 689 -9.10 -17.98 53.29
CA ASP A 689 -9.98 -17.19 52.44
C ASP A 689 -10.84 -18.09 51.54
N SER A 690 -12.05 -18.40 52.01
CA SER A 690 -12.99 -19.28 51.30
C SER A 690 -13.67 -18.60 50.10
N MET A 691 -13.51 -17.29 49.92
CA MET A 691 -14.15 -16.50 48.85
C MET A 691 -13.07 -15.72 48.08
N ASN A 692 -12.15 -16.48 47.48
CA ASN A 692 -11.00 -15.96 46.77
C ASN A 692 -11.21 -15.97 45.25
N PHE A 693 -11.07 -14.81 44.59
CA PHE A 693 -11.23 -14.67 43.14
C PHE A 693 -10.20 -15.48 42.33
N PHE A 694 -9.07 -15.83 42.94
CA PHE A 694 -7.97 -16.57 42.31
C PHE A 694 -7.93 -18.05 42.74
N ALA A 695 -8.99 -18.59 43.34
CA ALA A 695 -9.03 -19.96 43.85
C ALA A 695 -8.62 -21.01 42.79
N CYS A 696 -9.16 -20.93 41.58
CA CYS A 696 -8.82 -21.87 40.50
C CYS A 696 -7.37 -21.71 40.02
N LYS A 697 -6.86 -20.48 39.97
CA LYS A 697 -5.46 -20.17 39.69
C LYS A 697 -4.51 -20.75 40.74
N TYR A 698 -4.92 -20.74 42.02
CA TYR A 698 -4.17 -21.40 43.09
C TYR A 698 -4.18 -22.92 42.96
N THR A 699 -5.33 -23.53 42.63
CA THR A 699 -5.44 -24.97 42.41
C THR A 699 -4.54 -25.43 41.27
N LEU A 700 -4.48 -24.66 40.17
CA LEU A 700 -3.56 -24.93 39.07
C LEU A 700 -2.10 -24.74 39.48
N LEU A 701 -1.75 -23.64 40.14
CA LEU A 701 -0.37 -23.38 40.61
C LEU A 701 0.11 -24.48 41.58
N ARG A 702 -0.80 -25.00 42.43
CA ARG A 702 -0.56 -26.14 43.28
C ARG A 702 -0.24 -27.39 42.46
N ALA A 703 -1.03 -27.69 41.44
CA ALA A 703 -0.74 -28.80 40.53
C ALA A 703 0.64 -28.64 39.84
N GLN A 704 0.97 -27.44 39.37
CA GLN A 704 2.28 -27.13 38.78
C GLN A 704 3.45 -27.35 39.77
N CYS A 705 3.30 -26.95 41.03
CA CYS A 705 4.29 -27.23 42.06
C CYS A 705 4.49 -28.73 42.31
N VAL A 706 3.40 -29.53 42.32
CA VAL A 706 3.48 -30.99 42.42
C VAL A 706 4.23 -31.58 41.22
N GLY A 707 3.97 -31.08 40.01
CA GLY A 707 4.72 -31.43 38.81
C GLY A 707 6.22 -31.12 38.91
N GLY A 708 6.56 -29.92 39.39
CA GLY A 708 7.94 -29.50 39.59
C GLY A 708 8.71 -30.31 40.65
N LEU A 709 8.04 -30.85 41.67
CA LEU A 709 8.66 -31.72 42.68
C LEU A 709 8.80 -33.16 42.22
N THR A 710 7.86 -33.65 41.42
CA THR A 710 7.82 -35.03 40.93
C THR A 710 8.55 -35.22 39.61
N SER A 711 8.95 -34.14 38.93
CA SER A 711 9.71 -34.21 37.67
C SER A 711 11.01 -35.02 37.80
N TYR A 712 11.63 -35.05 38.98
CA TYR A 712 12.89 -35.77 39.23
C TYR A 712 12.70 -37.25 39.58
N SER A 713 11.50 -37.68 40.01
CA SER A 713 11.23 -39.07 40.39
C SER A 713 10.89 -39.96 39.19
N GLY A 714 10.53 -39.37 38.05
CA GLY A 714 10.07 -40.09 36.85
C GLY A 714 8.65 -40.66 36.98
N ASP A 715 8.02 -40.53 38.15
CA ASP A 715 6.64 -40.92 38.40
C ASP A 715 5.73 -39.71 38.18
N ARG A 716 4.91 -39.78 37.11
CA ARG A 716 4.00 -38.70 36.70
C ARG A 716 2.63 -38.79 37.37
N THR A 717 2.37 -39.86 38.13
CA THR A 717 1.06 -40.12 38.74
C THR A 717 0.60 -38.99 39.66
N PRO A 718 1.43 -38.43 40.57
CA PRO A 718 0.95 -37.39 41.49
C PRO A 718 0.66 -36.06 40.79
N TYR A 719 1.38 -35.74 39.71
CA TYR A 719 1.10 -34.56 38.92
C TYR A 719 -0.20 -34.71 38.14
N PHE A 720 -0.42 -35.89 37.57
CA PHE A 720 -1.67 -36.21 36.88
C PHE A 720 -2.89 -36.15 37.82
N GLU A 721 -2.80 -36.72 39.02
CA GLU A 721 -3.88 -36.63 40.02
C GLU A 721 -4.15 -35.17 40.43
N ALA A 722 -3.10 -34.34 40.53
CA ALA A 722 -3.27 -32.93 40.84
C ALA A 722 -3.96 -32.16 39.70
N LEU A 723 -3.65 -32.45 38.43
CA LEU A 723 -4.33 -31.86 37.26
C LEU A 723 -5.78 -32.34 37.15
N GLN A 724 -6.07 -33.60 37.47
CA GLN A 724 -7.45 -34.10 37.58
C GLN A 724 -8.23 -33.34 38.65
N GLY A 725 -7.60 -32.99 39.78
CA GLY A 725 -8.18 -32.13 40.80
C GLY A 725 -8.60 -30.76 40.26
N VAL A 726 -7.75 -30.12 39.43
CA VAL A 726 -8.08 -28.82 38.81
C VAL A 726 -9.34 -28.93 37.94
N VAL A 727 -9.43 -29.97 37.10
CA VAL A 727 -10.59 -30.18 36.21
C VAL A 727 -11.87 -30.49 36.99
N ALA A 728 -11.76 -31.17 38.14
CA ALA A 728 -12.91 -31.50 38.97
C ALA A 728 -13.40 -30.34 39.84
N ASP A 729 -12.47 -29.54 40.40
CA ASP A 729 -12.77 -28.49 41.36
C ASP A 729 -13.11 -27.15 40.66
N CYS A 730 -12.69 -26.95 39.41
CA CYS A 730 -12.88 -25.71 38.63
C CYS A 730 -13.41 -25.98 37.20
N PRO A 731 -14.59 -26.59 37.04
CA PRO A 731 -15.17 -26.82 35.71
C PRO A 731 -15.41 -25.50 34.98
N ASP A 732 -15.32 -25.52 33.65
CA ASP A 732 -15.62 -24.37 32.76
C ASP A 732 -14.73 -23.12 32.96
N THR A 733 -13.48 -23.32 33.38
CA THR A 733 -12.46 -22.26 33.51
C THR A 733 -11.28 -22.46 32.57
N GLU A 734 -10.56 -21.37 32.25
CA GLU A 734 -9.32 -21.43 31.47
C GLU A 734 -8.27 -22.36 32.12
N GLU A 735 -8.21 -22.40 33.45
CA GLU A 735 -7.29 -23.27 34.19
C GLU A 735 -7.60 -24.76 34.01
N ALA A 736 -8.89 -25.13 33.91
CA ALA A 736 -9.29 -26.49 33.61
C ALA A 736 -8.99 -26.88 32.15
N ALA A 737 -9.22 -25.98 31.19
CA ALA A 737 -8.84 -26.19 29.80
C ALA A 737 -7.31 -26.41 29.67
N PHE A 738 -6.52 -25.58 30.35
CA PHE A 738 -5.06 -25.72 30.40
C PHE A 738 -4.61 -27.03 31.07
N ALA A 739 -5.24 -27.43 32.18
CA ALA A 739 -4.95 -28.70 32.84
C ALA A 739 -5.26 -29.90 31.94
N GLN A 740 -6.37 -29.88 31.19
CA GLN A 740 -6.73 -30.92 30.22
C GLN A 740 -5.73 -31.01 29.07
N ASP A 741 -5.25 -29.88 28.54
CA ASP A 741 -4.22 -29.86 27.50
C ASP A 741 -2.90 -30.49 27.98
N ILE A 742 -2.47 -30.16 29.21
CA ILE A 742 -1.29 -30.81 29.81
C ILE A 742 -1.51 -32.31 29.98
N MET A 743 -2.69 -32.75 30.45
CA MET A 743 -3.01 -34.16 30.59
C MET A 743 -2.99 -34.90 29.24
N ARG A 744 -3.44 -34.25 28.16
CA ARG A 744 -3.38 -34.78 26.78
C ARG A 744 -1.93 -34.92 26.31
N LYS A 745 -1.10 -33.91 26.51
CA LYS A 745 0.36 -33.92 26.21
C LYS A 745 1.12 -34.98 27.03
N LEU A 746 0.63 -35.33 28.22
CA LEU A 746 1.19 -36.40 29.06
C LEU A 746 0.80 -37.82 28.60
N GLY A 747 -0.01 -37.97 27.55
CA GLY A 747 -0.24 -39.24 26.85
C GLY A 747 -1.46 -40.04 27.31
N VAL A 748 -2.52 -39.38 27.78
CA VAL A 748 -3.77 -40.03 28.20
C VAL A 748 -4.90 -39.72 27.21
N GLU A 749 -5.52 -40.77 26.66
CA GLU A 749 -6.83 -40.69 25.98
C GLU A 749 -7.91 -40.47 27.05
N LEU A 750 -8.37 -39.23 27.20
CA LEU A 750 -9.60 -38.94 27.92
C LEU A 750 -10.76 -39.47 27.06
N GLY A 751 -11.66 -40.25 27.67
CA GLY A 751 -12.84 -40.80 27.00
C GLY A 751 -13.71 -39.69 26.37
N PRO A 752 -14.59 -40.04 25.42
CA PRO A 752 -15.23 -39.05 24.59
C PRO A 752 -16.30 -38.32 25.40
N ASP A 753 -16.21 -37.00 25.51
CA ASP A 753 -17.35 -36.18 25.08
C ASP A 753 -16.97 -34.76 24.65
N ALA A 754 -17.60 -34.43 23.52
CA ALA A 754 -18.04 -33.15 22.97
C ALA A 754 -17.11 -31.91 22.95
N ARG A 755 -17.01 -31.35 21.72
CA ARG A 755 -16.42 -30.07 21.32
C ARG A 755 -14.88 -30.12 21.31
N GLY A 756 -14.17 -29.85 20.23
CA GLY A 756 -14.44 -29.25 18.93
C GLY A 756 -13.03 -29.21 18.29
N GLY A 757 -12.95 -29.47 16.98
CA GLY A 757 -11.67 -29.63 16.31
C GLY A 757 -10.77 -28.41 16.49
N LYS A 758 -9.52 -28.66 16.92
CA LYS A 758 -8.41 -27.78 16.54
C LYS A 758 -7.40 -28.60 15.78
N GLU A 759 -7.09 -28.06 14.61
CA GLU A 759 -6.18 -28.56 13.60
C GLU A 759 -4.85 -28.96 14.23
N GLN A 760 -4.35 -30.13 13.82
CA GLN A 760 -2.96 -30.50 14.04
C GLN A 760 -2.08 -29.53 13.24
N GLU A 761 -1.41 -28.60 13.92
CA GLU A 761 -0.12 -28.13 13.44
C GLU A 761 0.82 -29.35 13.35
N PRO A 762 1.40 -29.66 12.18
CA PRO A 762 2.36 -30.74 12.08
C PRO A 762 3.64 -30.37 12.84
N GLU A 763 4.13 -31.29 13.67
CA GLU A 763 5.49 -31.21 14.23
C GLU A 763 6.50 -30.96 13.11
N PRO A 764 7.50 -30.07 13.28
CA PRO A 764 8.47 -29.81 12.24
C PRO A 764 9.31 -31.05 11.98
N GLU A 765 9.10 -31.69 10.83
CA GLU A 765 10.06 -32.64 10.29
C GLU A 765 11.41 -31.92 10.16
N VAL A 766 12.46 -32.47 10.77
CA VAL A 766 13.82 -31.91 10.69
C VAL A 766 14.28 -32.04 9.24
N SER A 767 14.09 -30.98 8.45
CA SER A 767 14.50 -30.94 7.06
C SER A 767 16.02 -31.13 6.93
N PRO A 768 16.50 -31.96 5.99
CA PRO A 768 17.93 -32.19 5.77
C PRO A 768 18.64 -31.01 5.05
N PHE A 769 17.92 -29.90 4.80
CA PHE A 769 18.39 -28.74 4.05
C PHE A 769 18.61 -27.52 4.96
N GLU A 770 19.65 -26.74 4.67
CA GLU A 770 20.05 -25.58 5.50
C GLU A 770 20.15 -24.29 4.69
N VAL A 771 19.80 -23.14 5.29
CA VAL A 771 19.93 -21.82 4.64
C VAL A 771 21.38 -21.37 4.70
N GLN A 772 22.00 -21.12 3.54
CA GLN A 772 23.42 -20.80 3.43
C GLN A 772 23.64 -19.52 2.59
N PRO A 773 23.39 -18.32 3.14
CA PRO A 773 23.26 -17.09 2.35
C PRO A 773 24.50 -16.72 1.53
N ASN A 774 25.69 -17.05 2.05
CA ASN A 774 26.97 -16.63 1.47
C ASN A 774 27.60 -17.67 0.52
N ASN A 775 26.98 -18.85 0.39
CA ASN A 775 27.49 -19.90 -0.48
C ASN A 775 27.10 -19.65 -1.94
N GLU A 776 27.78 -20.33 -2.87
CA GLU A 776 27.39 -20.29 -4.28
C GLU A 776 26.01 -20.91 -4.47
N HIS A 777 25.13 -20.21 -5.20
CA HIS A 777 23.79 -20.68 -5.53
C HIS A 777 23.64 -20.98 -7.03
N TYR A 778 22.72 -21.88 -7.33
CA TYR A 778 22.27 -22.24 -8.67
C TYR A 778 20.76 -22.04 -8.74
N PHE A 779 20.27 -21.51 -9.86
CA PHE A 779 18.84 -21.54 -10.16
C PHE A 779 18.50 -22.84 -10.87
N ALA A 780 17.52 -23.59 -10.36
CA ALA A 780 17.16 -24.92 -10.80
C ALA A 780 15.70 -24.95 -11.27
N ILE A 781 15.47 -25.54 -12.44
CA ILE A 781 14.15 -25.83 -12.99
C ILE A 781 13.99 -27.35 -13.06
N PHE A 782 13.00 -27.90 -12.37
CA PHE A 782 12.72 -29.34 -12.38
C PHE A 782 11.64 -29.68 -13.42
N ILE A 783 11.95 -30.62 -14.31
CA ILE A 783 11.13 -30.92 -15.49
C ILE A 783 10.92 -32.43 -15.61
N PRO A 784 9.66 -32.92 -15.64
CA PRO A 784 9.37 -34.33 -15.87
C PRO A 784 9.84 -34.83 -17.23
N VAL A 785 10.41 -36.04 -17.29
CA VAL A 785 10.97 -36.67 -18.49
C VAL A 785 9.82 -37.30 -19.30
N GLY A 786 9.40 -36.65 -20.39
CA GLY A 786 8.30 -37.15 -21.23
C GLY A 786 8.29 -36.69 -22.70
N GLU A 787 8.61 -35.43 -23.03
CA GLU A 787 8.39 -34.90 -24.39
C GLU A 787 9.41 -33.85 -24.86
N GLY A 788 10.70 -33.99 -24.52
CA GLY A 788 11.76 -33.08 -25.03
C GLY A 788 11.73 -31.65 -24.46
N SER A 789 10.92 -31.40 -23.43
CA SER A 789 10.77 -30.13 -22.71
C SER A 789 12.06 -29.62 -22.07
N GLY A 790 12.92 -30.50 -21.53
CA GLY A 790 14.15 -30.06 -20.86
C GLY A 790 15.18 -29.38 -21.77
N ASN A 791 15.24 -29.75 -23.06
CA ASN A 791 16.09 -29.05 -24.03
C ASN A 791 15.51 -27.69 -24.43
N LYS A 792 14.18 -27.57 -24.46
CA LYS A 792 13.49 -26.28 -24.71
C LYS A 792 13.71 -25.32 -23.55
N ALA A 793 13.47 -25.76 -22.31
CA ALA A 793 13.73 -24.96 -21.12
C ALA A 793 15.20 -24.53 -21.01
N LYS A 794 16.14 -25.40 -21.39
CA LYS A 794 17.56 -25.04 -21.47
C LYS A 794 17.81 -23.95 -22.52
N ALA A 795 17.19 -24.04 -23.70
CA ALA A 795 17.32 -23.04 -24.75
C ALA A 795 16.72 -21.70 -24.31
N GLN A 796 15.48 -21.71 -23.79
CA GLN A 796 14.80 -20.52 -23.25
C GLN A 796 15.60 -19.86 -22.13
N ALA A 797 16.09 -20.64 -21.15
CA ALA A 797 16.96 -20.10 -20.11
C ALA A 797 18.27 -19.55 -20.67
N SER A 798 18.83 -20.15 -21.72
CA SER A 798 20.05 -19.64 -22.38
C SER A 798 19.78 -18.34 -23.16
N ASP A 799 18.64 -18.24 -23.82
CA ASP A 799 18.23 -17.07 -24.60
C ASP A 799 17.93 -15.90 -23.64
N PHE A 800 17.18 -16.15 -22.56
CA PHE A 800 16.95 -15.20 -21.48
C PHE A 800 18.26 -14.71 -20.86
N ASN A 801 19.18 -15.63 -20.53
CA ASN A 801 20.50 -15.25 -20.01
C ASN A 801 21.31 -14.39 -20.99
N SER A 802 21.15 -14.62 -22.29
CA SER A 802 21.82 -13.84 -23.33
C SER A 802 21.20 -12.44 -23.51
N ALA A 803 19.93 -12.26 -23.14
CA ALA A 803 19.25 -10.97 -23.17
C ALA A 803 19.44 -10.17 -21.88
N PHE A 804 19.20 -10.77 -20.71
CA PHE A 804 19.14 -10.08 -19.42
C PHE A 804 20.44 -10.15 -18.60
N TYR A 805 21.36 -11.06 -18.92
CA TYR A 805 22.58 -11.31 -18.13
C TYR A 805 23.82 -11.57 -19.00
N ALA A 806 23.86 -11.01 -20.22
CA ALA A 806 24.95 -11.20 -21.17
C ALA A 806 26.33 -10.88 -20.56
N SER A 807 26.41 -9.80 -19.78
CA SER A 807 27.61 -9.33 -19.09
C SER A 807 28.12 -10.30 -18.02
N LYS A 808 27.23 -11.10 -17.40
CA LYS A 808 27.60 -12.06 -16.35
C LYS A 808 28.15 -13.38 -16.91
N GLY A 809 27.89 -13.69 -18.18
CA GLY A 809 28.41 -14.92 -18.83
C GLY A 809 27.91 -16.22 -18.18
N LEU A 810 26.67 -16.24 -17.72
CA LEU A 810 26.05 -17.36 -17.02
C LEU A 810 26.00 -18.63 -17.90
N LYS A 811 26.14 -19.80 -17.28
CA LYS A 811 26.14 -21.09 -17.99
C LYS A 811 24.90 -21.89 -17.64
N VAL A 812 24.17 -22.31 -18.68
CA VAL A 812 23.03 -23.21 -18.54
C VAL A 812 23.46 -24.66 -18.80
N THR A 813 23.33 -25.49 -17.79
CA THR A 813 23.59 -26.94 -17.85
C THR A 813 22.29 -27.71 -17.66
N SER A 814 22.23 -28.94 -18.16
CA SER A 814 21.08 -29.79 -17.91
C SER A 814 21.53 -31.21 -17.62
N ASN A 815 20.99 -31.77 -16.54
CA ASN A 815 21.34 -33.08 -16.02
C ASN A 815 20.07 -33.84 -15.59
N LEU A 816 20.13 -35.16 -15.50
CA LEU A 816 19.06 -35.97 -14.90
C LEU A 816 19.30 -36.08 -13.39
N ILE A 817 18.29 -35.78 -12.57
CA ILE A 817 18.32 -36.01 -11.12
C ILE A 817 17.92 -37.45 -10.81
N ASP A 818 16.88 -37.94 -11.49
CA ASP A 818 16.44 -39.33 -11.42
C ASP A 818 15.97 -39.85 -12.79
N ARG A 819 15.19 -40.94 -12.82
CA ARG A 819 14.69 -41.54 -14.07
C ARG A 819 13.49 -40.81 -14.67
N SER A 820 12.85 -39.94 -13.90
CA SER A 820 11.59 -39.26 -14.20
C SER A 820 11.73 -37.74 -14.27
N THR A 821 12.84 -37.15 -13.82
CA THR A 821 13.01 -35.71 -13.66
C THR A 821 14.39 -35.24 -14.14
N GLN A 822 14.37 -34.27 -15.05
CA GLN A 822 15.52 -33.53 -15.55
C GLN A 822 15.61 -32.19 -14.83
N VAL A 823 16.83 -31.76 -14.47
CA VAL A 823 17.09 -30.43 -13.92
C VAL A 823 17.84 -29.58 -14.95
N VAL A 824 17.37 -28.37 -15.17
CA VAL A 824 18.11 -27.31 -15.87
C VAL A 824 18.68 -26.37 -14.81
N LEU A 825 20.00 -26.18 -14.84
CA LEU A 825 20.72 -25.36 -13.86
C LEU A 825 21.39 -24.18 -14.53
N VAL A 826 21.11 -22.98 -14.03
CA VAL A 826 21.85 -21.75 -14.35
C VAL A 826 22.93 -21.57 -13.28
N LYS A 827 24.19 -21.54 -13.71
CA LYS A 827 25.36 -21.47 -12.81
C LYS A 827 26.30 -20.32 -13.18
N SER A 828 26.94 -19.65 -12.22
CA SER A 828 26.78 -19.71 -10.75
C SER A 828 26.52 -18.30 -10.21
N PHE A 829 25.74 -18.20 -9.14
CA PHE A 829 25.50 -16.96 -8.40
C PHE A 829 26.36 -16.93 -7.14
N ALA A 830 26.93 -15.78 -6.78
CA ALA A 830 27.91 -15.72 -5.70
C ALA A 830 27.28 -15.94 -4.30
N ASN A 831 26.02 -15.53 -4.12
CA ASN A 831 25.29 -15.58 -2.86
C ASN A 831 23.77 -15.68 -3.10
N LYS A 832 23.00 -15.81 -2.01
CA LYS A 832 21.53 -15.89 -2.04
C LYS A 832 20.90 -14.68 -2.70
N GLY A 833 21.38 -13.46 -2.41
CA GLY A 833 20.81 -12.22 -2.92
C GLY A 833 20.89 -12.12 -4.44
N GLU A 834 22.07 -12.40 -5.04
CA GLU A 834 22.21 -12.43 -6.49
C GLU A 834 21.36 -13.51 -7.16
N GLY A 835 21.18 -14.65 -6.48
CA GLY A 835 20.37 -15.76 -6.96
C GLY A 835 18.87 -15.50 -6.90
N MET A 836 18.39 -14.87 -5.82
CA MET A 836 16.98 -14.49 -5.67
C MET A 836 16.62 -13.37 -6.64
N GLY A 837 17.48 -12.36 -6.82
CA GLY A 837 17.25 -11.35 -7.85
C GLY A 837 17.20 -11.95 -9.28
N TYR A 838 17.91 -13.06 -9.56
CA TYR A 838 17.70 -13.79 -10.82
C TYR A 838 16.37 -14.56 -10.83
N TYR A 839 16.03 -15.23 -9.73
CA TYR A 839 14.78 -15.97 -9.57
C TYR A 839 13.57 -15.07 -9.84
N ASP A 840 13.50 -13.91 -9.19
CA ASP A 840 12.37 -12.98 -9.27
C ASP A 840 12.17 -12.46 -10.70
N ILE A 841 13.26 -12.10 -11.39
CA ILE A 841 13.20 -11.60 -12.78
C ILE A 841 12.85 -12.74 -13.75
N PHE A 842 13.35 -13.94 -13.52
CA PHE A 842 13.06 -15.10 -14.38
C PHE A 842 11.60 -15.52 -14.27
N THR A 843 11.02 -15.51 -13.07
CA THR A 843 9.63 -15.94 -12.82
C THR A 843 8.60 -14.88 -13.15
N SER A 844 8.94 -13.59 -13.00
CA SER A 844 8.06 -12.46 -13.36
C SER A 844 8.02 -12.15 -14.86
N ASN A 845 9.08 -12.45 -15.62
CA ASN A 845 9.13 -12.15 -17.05
C ASN A 845 8.13 -13.02 -17.84
N ARG A 846 6.98 -12.45 -18.19
CA ARG A 846 5.95 -13.13 -18.99
C ARG A 846 6.20 -12.99 -20.50
N GLU A 847 6.83 -11.93 -20.99
CA GLU A 847 7.02 -11.74 -22.44
C GLU A 847 7.89 -12.82 -23.09
N ASP A 848 9.05 -13.11 -22.50
CA ASP A 848 10.03 -14.05 -23.10
C ASP A 848 9.88 -15.48 -22.57
N LEU A 849 9.25 -15.66 -21.40
CA LEU A 849 9.20 -16.94 -20.69
C LEU A 849 7.78 -17.44 -20.39
N ILE A 850 6.72 -16.88 -20.99
CA ILE A 850 5.32 -17.33 -20.77
C ILE A 850 5.16 -18.85 -20.86
N GLU A 851 5.75 -19.52 -21.86
CA GLU A 851 5.60 -20.97 -22.04
C GLU A 851 6.22 -21.76 -20.88
N LEU A 852 7.29 -21.25 -20.27
CA LEU A 852 8.03 -21.90 -19.19
C LEU A 852 7.47 -21.54 -17.81
N ASN A 853 6.99 -20.31 -17.62
CA ASN A 853 6.40 -19.85 -16.36
C ASN A 853 4.95 -20.36 -16.21
N SER A 854 4.25 -20.64 -17.31
CA SER A 854 2.90 -21.24 -17.29
C SER A 854 2.89 -22.78 -17.32
N SER A 855 4.05 -23.44 -17.45
CA SER A 855 4.12 -24.91 -17.53
C SER A 855 4.01 -25.63 -16.18
N GLY A 856 3.93 -24.90 -15.07
CA GLY A 856 3.84 -25.46 -13.72
C GLY A 856 5.10 -26.21 -13.28
N TYR A 857 6.27 -25.82 -13.78
CA TYR A 857 7.54 -26.41 -13.36
C TYR A 857 8.02 -25.80 -12.05
N ASP A 858 8.53 -26.65 -11.15
CA ASP A 858 9.13 -26.19 -9.91
C ASP A 858 10.46 -25.49 -10.22
N MET A 859 10.49 -24.18 -9.95
CA MET A 859 11.67 -23.35 -10.06
C MET A 859 12.13 -23.00 -8.65
N VAL A 860 13.41 -23.21 -8.35
CA VAL A 860 13.98 -22.96 -7.01
C VAL A 860 15.39 -22.41 -7.09
N LEU A 861 15.81 -21.69 -6.05
CA LEU A 861 17.21 -21.36 -5.82
C LEU A 861 17.83 -22.39 -4.86
N ILE A 862 18.97 -22.98 -5.26
CA ILE A 862 19.64 -24.02 -4.48
C ILE A 862 21.13 -23.75 -4.27
N SER A 863 21.60 -23.82 -3.02
CA SER A 863 23.04 -23.71 -2.72
C SER A 863 23.80 -24.91 -3.27
N ASN A 864 25.09 -24.74 -3.53
CA ASN A 864 25.95 -25.83 -4.00
C ASN A 864 25.93 -27.05 -3.05
N GLU A 865 25.86 -26.84 -1.73
CA GLU A 865 25.77 -27.92 -0.74
C GLU A 865 24.39 -28.58 -0.72
N ASN A 866 23.31 -27.79 -0.71
CA ASN A 866 21.95 -28.33 -0.77
C ASN A 866 21.72 -29.09 -2.08
N TYR A 867 22.33 -28.68 -3.19
CA TYR A 867 22.27 -29.41 -4.46
C TYR A 867 22.92 -30.80 -4.34
N VAL A 868 24.02 -30.92 -3.59
CA VAL A 868 24.65 -32.22 -3.32
C VAL A 868 23.76 -33.08 -2.43
N THR A 869 23.12 -32.50 -1.42
CA THR A 869 22.17 -33.20 -0.53
C THR A 869 20.93 -33.66 -1.29
N LEU A 870 20.33 -32.79 -2.10
CA LEU A 870 19.20 -33.10 -2.97
C LEU A 870 19.55 -34.24 -3.96
N PHE A 871 20.75 -34.20 -4.56
CA PHE A 871 21.19 -35.24 -5.48
C PHE A 871 21.39 -36.61 -4.80
N LYS A 872 21.76 -36.62 -3.51
CA LYS A 872 21.91 -37.87 -2.71
C LYS A 872 20.57 -38.42 -2.25
N ASN A 873 19.70 -37.56 -1.71
CA ASN A 873 18.46 -37.96 -1.05
C ASN A 873 17.30 -38.12 -2.04
N LYS A 874 17.36 -37.43 -3.18
CA LYS A 874 16.33 -37.40 -4.25
C LYS A 874 14.96 -36.91 -3.78
N ASP A 875 14.94 -36.13 -2.70
CA ASP A 875 13.73 -35.54 -2.13
C ASP A 875 13.47 -34.18 -2.77
N LEU A 876 12.82 -34.19 -3.95
CA LEU A 876 12.48 -32.98 -4.72
C LEU A 876 11.34 -32.21 -4.06
N SER A 877 10.26 -32.89 -3.67
CA SER A 877 9.09 -32.29 -3.03
C SER A 877 9.47 -31.62 -1.71
N GLY A 878 10.23 -32.29 -0.85
CA GLY A 878 10.66 -31.73 0.43
C GLY A 878 11.58 -30.52 0.26
N TYR A 879 12.37 -30.45 -0.83
CA TYR A 879 13.18 -29.26 -1.11
C TYR A 879 12.35 -28.07 -1.60
N VAL A 880 11.34 -28.31 -2.44
CA VAL A 880 10.47 -27.25 -2.96
C VAL A 880 9.65 -26.63 -1.81
N GLU A 881 9.07 -27.46 -0.94
CA GLU A 881 8.35 -27.00 0.25
C GLU A 881 9.27 -26.24 1.22
N TRP A 882 10.48 -26.77 1.46
CA TRP A 882 11.48 -26.09 2.29
C TRP A 882 11.93 -24.75 1.68
N PHE A 883 12.12 -24.67 0.37
CA PHE A 883 12.44 -23.43 -0.34
C PHE A 883 11.31 -22.41 -0.19
N ALA A 884 10.05 -22.80 -0.41
CA ALA A 884 8.91 -21.92 -0.21
C ALA A 884 8.86 -21.37 1.23
N GLY A 885 9.04 -22.24 2.24
CA GLY A 885 9.02 -21.84 3.64
C GLY A 885 10.20 -20.96 4.08
N GLN A 886 11.39 -21.07 3.47
CA GLN A 886 12.61 -20.38 3.93
C GLN A 886 13.10 -19.24 3.02
N TYR A 887 12.67 -19.21 1.76
CA TYR A 887 13.10 -18.22 0.77
C TYR A 887 11.95 -17.34 0.26
N LEU A 888 10.71 -17.83 0.28
CA LEU A 888 9.54 -17.09 -0.22
C LEU A 888 8.58 -16.60 0.89
N SER A 889 8.67 -17.13 2.11
CA SER A 889 7.89 -16.58 3.23
C SER A 889 8.42 -15.18 3.57
N ARG A 890 7.61 -14.16 3.26
CA ARG A 890 7.80 -12.82 3.83
C ARG A 890 7.45 -12.92 5.31
N LYS A 891 8.47 -12.81 6.16
CA LYS A 891 8.31 -12.38 7.55
C LYS A 891 8.64 -10.92 7.65
#